data_AF-A0A2U9P9X0-F1
#
_entry.id   AF-A0A2U9P9X0-F1
#
_cell.length_a   1.000
_cell.length_b   1.000
_cell.length_c   1.000
_cell.angle_alpha   90.00
_cell.angle_beta   90.00
_cell.angle_gamma   90.00
#
_symmetry.space_group_name_H-M   'P 1'
#
loop_
_entity.id
_entity.type
_entity.pdbx_description
1 polymer ?
#
loop_
_entity_poly.entity_id
_entity_poly.type
_entity_poly.pdbx_seq_one_letter_code
_entity_poly.pdbx_strand_id
1 'polypeptide(L)'
;MSGDGEHAGAESPGGVQGASPGPDQWRAGDEPAGQDGERRPGRDSGKDAAGETGPDGAPDRADEAERAERRDRQEERFREATGDPLADSGVPGEARAAARVQRAAQARFDIRGNSSVFDRTSFDRAHFGDVYIGARDAAAPVFGDVPEDELDRLRQVYRAPAGYPTLKRVLRARRVLVLGGPPGTGRLTTGLCLLDEVTTAVRDTASGAGEPVPEAAEADGRRGTGVLTRGRVTRLAPSDLRLLSADPAAVASGVLDGGGLLVQLPENGGDFAPPQELHLDALAARLAAKGSYAVLVVSPSSPAGHLLAGRYGLACPPAPAGELLEWQLVRHLADCPDPDALGRGEQILKHPLFLDALGILPEALRPSETELVAERVARHVRGELSRDALLDACGRIARRQAREWFTGTADPLPPAPEPGPAGADGPVDTAAPRVREASFRIALAVLDGEAVSSVADAAELLAQQILAVRTPGRAHGRPVFAEDLEGLLAACRAEVRTAEEESVGGVPVPVRTVAYRGTALAGSVLAEVWHRHHAARGPVARWLRDLAVDPRPQVWVRAAVVAGELATADLGYGFAELIRPLSVAKDTRRRFFAATALSQAAGREPYRSAVRGVVTDWADAPVPALRWTAALALGSGRIVDDTRQAMELLCRIGGRDEGAQALVASYGATRLVAGSRAGEAATVLREWSENGSAEQLNLAMLCAVRLFCARTDDMWQAEESDGPGAPPADAATSVPASVSRVWGPGGVRLAGRMPGQPGGAGQHARTGLDERPRVPRASVEVTDAELARRAHWPLVPAVAVAVESAAEPLADLLWRSLANRLSHQAATEGLATWLRAAEADAVVPGRAGRIYVFEQAAGEGPADGTAGRPGEILQALLWLLPRMIRDRRDAERLRWLLRLLVDAPEEPMTAAFARHVVAAMAAAGRGRSGRGEEHR
;
A
#
# COMPACT_ATOMS: atom_id res chain seq x y z
N MET A 1 -1.22 -46.78 -55.63
CA MET A 1 -2.25 -46.77 -56.69
C MET A 1 -2.85 -45.38 -56.71
N SER A 2 -2.51 -44.66 -57.77
CA SER A 2 -3.21 -43.58 -58.49
C SER A 2 -4.06 -42.54 -57.78
N GLY A 3 -3.66 -41.27 -58.02
CA GLY A 3 -4.50 -40.11 -58.35
C GLY A 3 -5.20 -39.39 -57.19
N ASP A 4 -5.39 -38.07 -57.17
CA ASP A 4 -4.84 -36.88 -57.85
C ASP A 4 -5.80 -35.73 -57.46
N GLY A 5 -5.27 -34.55 -57.12
CA GLY A 5 -5.95 -33.26 -57.34
C GLY A 5 -6.84 -32.70 -56.21
N GLU A 6 -6.36 -31.70 -55.46
CA GLU A 6 -6.57 -30.28 -55.79
C GLU A 6 -5.83 -29.32 -54.84
N HIS A 7 -5.40 -28.19 -55.41
CA HIS A 7 -4.48 -27.17 -54.91
C HIS A 7 -5.14 -26.07 -54.05
N ALA A 8 -4.38 -25.55 -53.07
CA ALA A 8 -4.25 -24.10 -52.80
C ALA A 8 -2.94 -23.80 -52.04
N GLY A 9 -2.19 -22.79 -52.50
CA GLY A 9 -0.77 -22.49 -52.18
C GLY A 9 -0.48 -21.99 -50.76
N ALA A 10 0.76 -22.10 -50.23
CA ALA A 10 2.07 -21.68 -50.75
C ALA A 10 2.12 -20.16 -50.98
N GLU A 11 3.06 -19.37 -50.44
CA GLU A 11 4.38 -19.72 -49.90
C GLU A 11 4.98 -18.50 -49.15
N SER A 12 5.80 -18.82 -48.14
CA SER A 12 6.88 -18.02 -47.55
C SER A 12 7.87 -17.50 -48.62
N PRO A 13 8.77 -16.51 -48.37
CA PRO A 13 10.02 -16.83 -47.64
C PRO A 13 10.77 -15.69 -46.93
N GLY A 14 11.72 -16.11 -46.08
CA GLY A 14 13.07 -15.58 -46.12
C GLY A 14 13.49 -14.75 -44.92
N GLY A 15 14.19 -15.38 -43.97
CA GLY A 15 14.89 -14.71 -42.89
C GLY A 15 16.24 -14.11 -43.30
N VAL A 16 16.75 -13.19 -42.48
CA VAL A 16 18.18 -12.87 -42.36
C VAL A 16 18.48 -12.50 -40.90
N GLN A 17 19.62 -12.99 -40.44
CA GLN A 17 20.28 -12.81 -39.15
C GLN A 17 20.50 -11.34 -38.76
N GLY A 18 20.40 -11.03 -37.47
CA GLY A 18 20.80 -9.74 -36.90
C GLY A 18 21.38 -9.91 -35.50
N ALA A 19 22.69 -9.72 -35.41
CA ALA A 19 23.51 -9.83 -34.20
C ALA A 19 23.25 -8.70 -33.20
N SER A 20 23.44 -9.00 -31.91
CA SER A 20 23.44 -8.03 -30.80
C SER A 20 24.60 -7.04 -30.88
N PRO A 21 24.48 -5.90 -30.19
CA PRO A 21 25.63 -5.32 -29.52
C PRO A 21 25.37 -5.05 -28.03
N GLY A 22 26.34 -5.47 -27.22
CA GLY A 22 26.56 -4.98 -25.86
C GLY A 22 27.30 -3.62 -25.86
N PRO A 23 27.71 -3.14 -24.67
CA PRO A 23 27.46 -1.78 -24.23
C PRO A 23 28.68 -0.87 -24.45
N ASP A 24 28.45 0.42 -24.73
CA ASP A 24 29.54 1.39 -24.71
C ASP A 24 29.19 2.76 -24.12
N GLN A 25 30.24 3.30 -23.52
CA GLN A 25 30.31 4.37 -22.53
C GLN A 25 30.09 5.75 -23.15
N TRP A 26 29.30 6.60 -22.49
CA TRP A 26 29.20 8.01 -22.82
C TRP A 26 30.35 8.79 -22.17
N ARG A 27 31.40 9.08 -22.96
CA ARG A 27 32.32 10.19 -22.70
C ARG A 27 32.14 11.27 -23.77
N ALA A 28 32.24 12.50 -23.31
CA ALA A 28 32.17 13.75 -24.09
C ALA A 28 33.36 13.91 -25.05
N GLY A 29 33.13 14.67 -26.12
CA GLY A 29 34.17 15.45 -26.80
C GLY A 29 34.17 15.37 -28.33
N ASP A 30 34.02 16.56 -28.92
CA ASP A 30 34.57 17.03 -30.20
C ASP A 30 33.80 16.85 -31.52
N GLU A 31 33.52 18.02 -32.11
CA GLU A 31 33.10 18.26 -33.49
C GLU A 31 34.09 17.67 -34.51
N PRO A 32 33.68 17.45 -35.77
CA PRO A 32 33.92 18.49 -36.77
C PRO A 32 32.85 18.63 -37.87
N ALA A 33 33.06 19.71 -38.63
CA ALA A 33 32.28 20.29 -39.72
C ALA A 33 32.04 19.44 -41.00
N GLY A 34 31.06 19.90 -41.79
CA GLY A 34 30.80 19.59 -43.21
C GLY A 34 29.30 19.63 -43.51
N GLN A 35 28.74 20.74 -44.02
CA GLN A 35 28.41 20.99 -45.46
C GLN A 35 27.51 19.88 -46.04
N ASP A 36 26.26 20.09 -46.45
CA ASP A 36 25.72 21.03 -47.44
C ASP A 36 24.24 21.35 -47.16
N GLY A 37 23.74 22.59 -47.41
CA GLY A 37 22.90 22.94 -48.57
C GLY A 37 21.40 22.68 -48.28
N GLU A 38 20.44 23.59 -48.34
CA GLU A 38 20.25 24.76 -49.19
C GLU A 38 19.14 25.68 -48.62
N ARG A 39 19.32 26.98 -48.88
CA ARG A 39 18.32 28.02 -49.26
C ARG A 39 17.23 28.47 -48.26
N ARG A 40 17.54 29.59 -47.59
CA ARG A 40 16.58 30.67 -47.28
C ARG A 40 16.80 31.84 -48.25
N PRO A 41 15.78 32.60 -48.68
CA PRO A 41 16.00 33.83 -49.43
C PRO A 41 16.41 34.97 -48.48
N GLY A 42 17.41 35.72 -48.92
CA GLY A 42 18.07 36.79 -48.19
C GLY A 42 17.29 38.11 -48.16
N ARG A 43 17.74 38.97 -47.25
CA ARG A 43 17.30 40.35 -47.05
C ARG A 43 18.54 41.24 -47.12
N ASP A 44 18.55 42.19 -48.05
CA ASP A 44 19.35 43.43 -48.06
C ASP A 44 19.05 44.14 -49.38
N SER A 45 19.09 45.45 -49.57
CA SER A 45 19.05 46.66 -48.72
C SER A 45 18.97 47.80 -49.74
N GLY A 46 18.18 48.84 -49.48
CA GLY A 46 18.12 49.99 -50.37
C GLY A 46 17.27 51.11 -49.78
N LYS A 47 17.95 52.08 -49.15
CA LYS A 47 17.43 53.41 -48.84
C LYS A 47 17.17 54.18 -50.15
N ASP A 48 16.03 54.87 -50.26
CA ASP A 48 15.98 56.34 -50.31
C ASP A 48 14.55 56.89 -50.57
N ALA A 49 14.27 57.99 -49.86
CA ALA A 49 13.36 59.11 -50.17
C ALA A 49 11.83 58.92 -50.24
N ALA A 50 11.18 59.39 -49.16
CA ALA A 50 10.08 60.36 -49.10
C ALA A 50 8.90 60.25 -50.09
N GLY A 51 7.72 59.94 -49.53
CA GLY A 51 6.41 60.17 -50.15
C GLY A 51 5.32 59.69 -49.21
N GLU A 52 4.66 60.64 -48.53
CA GLU A 52 3.57 60.43 -47.58
C GLU A 52 2.43 59.56 -48.16
N THR A 53 1.97 58.58 -47.38
CA THR A 53 0.54 58.25 -47.12
C THR A 53 0.50 57.01 -46.24
N GLY A 54 -0.10 57.13 -45.05
CA GLY A 54 -0.19 56.05 -44.05
C GLY A 54 -1.00 54.83 -44.53
N PRO A 55 -0.78 53.69 -43.87
CA PRO A 55 -1.88 53.10 -43.12
C PRO A 55 -1.43 52.71 -41.70
N ASP A 56 -1.68 53.60 -40.75
CA ASP A 56 -1.80 53.22 -39.34
C ASP A 56 -2.98 52.25 -39.20
N GLY A 57 -2.73 51.01 -38.75
CA GLY A 57 -3.79 50.02 -38.50
C GLY A 57 -3.44 48.55 -38.77
N ALA A 58 -2.20 48.23 -39.13
CA ALA A 58 -1.72 46.85 -39.29
C ALA A 58 -1.13 46.20 -38.01
N PRO A 59 -0.38 46.88 -37.12
CA PRO A 59 0.12 46.25 -35.89
C PRO A 59 -0.99 45.97 -34.87
N ASP A 60 -2.03 46.82 -34.81
CA ASP A 60 -3.13 46.66 -33.85
C ASP A 60 -3.96 45.38 -34.09
N ARG A 61 -4.13 44.94 -35.34
CA ARG A 61 -4.92 43.74 -35.64
C ARG A 61 -4.23 42.44 -35.25
N ALA A 62 -2.90 42.38 -35.37
CA ALA A 62 -2.14 41.20 -34.95
C ALA A 62 -2.14 41.07 -33.42
N ASP A 63 -1.96 42.20 -32.72
CA ASP A 63 -2.03 42.26 -31.26
C ASP A 63 -3.45 41.96 -30.74
N GLU A 64 -4.50 42.44 -31.43
CA GLU A 64 -5.89 42.13 -31.10
C GLU A 64 -6.24 40.65 -31.32
N ALA A 65 -5.75 40.05 -32.40
CA ALA A 65 -5.92 38.62 -32.67
C ALA A 65 -5.24 37.77 -31.60
N GLU A 66 -4.00 38.09 -31.23
CA GLU A 66 -3.28 37.37 -30.17
C GLU A 66 -3.99 37.54 -28.82
N ARG A 67 -4.51 38.73 -28.49
CA ARG A 67 -5.33 38.96 -27.29
C ARG A 67 -6.63 38.15 -27.33
N ALA A 68 -7.27 38.00 -28.48
CA ALA A 68 -8.47 37.18 -28.64
C ALA A 68 -8.16 35.70 -28.41
N GLU A 69 -7.12 35.17 -29.06
CA GLU A 69 -6.67 33.78 -28.86
C GLU A 69 -6.26 33.51 -27.40
N ARG A 70 -5.64 34.48 -26.72
CA ARG A 70 -5.34 34.39 -25.28
C ARG A 70 -6.61 34.30 -24.44
N ARG A 71 -7.66 35.06 -24.77
CA ARG A 71 -8.98 34.99 -24.09
C ARG A 71 -9.67 33.65 -24.34
N ASP A 72 -9.68 33.17 -25.57
CA ASP A 72 -10.34 31.91 -25.93
C ASP A 72 -9.68 30.72 -25.20
N ARG A 73 -8.33 30.68 -25.17
CA ARG A 73 -7.57 29.70 -24.37
C ARG A 73 -7.80 29.83 -22.87
N GLN A 74 -8.12 31.01 -22.38
CA GLN A 74 -8.49 31.20 -20.97
C GLN A 74 -9.89 30.65 -20.72
N GLU A 75 -10.89 31.01 -21.53
CA GLU A 75 -12.26 30.51 -21.44
C GLU A 75 -12.33 28.97 -21.53
N GLU A 76 -11.52 28.36 -22.40
CA GLU A 76 -11.41 26.90 -22.52
C GLU A 76 -10.88 26.26 -21.23
N ARG A 77 -9.85 26.83 -20.60
CA ARG A 77 -9.35 26.33 -19.31
C ARG A 77 -10.38 26.43 -18.18
N PHE A 78 -11.26 27.43 -18.21
CA PHE A 78 -12.35 27.52 -17.24
C PHE A 78 -13.40 26.43 -17.47
N ARG A 79 -13.69 26.10 -18.74
CA ARG A 79 -14.55 24.95 -19.09
C ARG A 79 -13.94 23.62 -18.67
N GLU A 80 -12.62 23.47 -18.78
CA GLU A 80 -11.88 22.25 -18.39
C GLU A 80 -11.50 22.20 -16.89
N ALA A 81 -11.77 23.25 -16.11
CA ALA A 81 -11.33 23.36 -14.72
C ALA A 81 -11.87 22.25 -13.82
N THR A 82 -13.05 21.71 -14.13
CA THR A 82 -13.66 20.58 -13.42
C THR A 82 -13.16 19.22 -13.90
N GLY A 83 -12.39 19.19 -14.99
CA GLY A 83 -11.79 17.99 -15.55
C GLY A 83 -10.85 17.29 -14.59
N ASP A 84 -10.85 15.96 -14.67
CA ASP A 84 -9.92 15.10 -13.97
C ASP A 84 -8.48 15.37 -14.47
N PRO A 85 -7.49 15.64 -13.60
CA PRO A 85 -6.10 15.83 -14.04
C PRO A 85 -5.50 14.60 -14.73
N LEU A 86 -6.11 13.42 -14.62
CA LEU A 86 -5.78 12.20 -15.33
C LEU A 86 -6.71 11.93 -16.53
N ALA A 87 -7.55 12.87 -16.98
CA ALA A 87 -8.48 12.64 -18.08
C ALA A 87 -7.81 12.11 -19.37
N ASP A 88 -6.56 12.53 -19.66
CA ASP A 88 -5.76 12.06 -20.79
C ASP A 88 -5.46 10.54 -20.76
N SER A 89 -5.65 9.89 -19.60
CA SER A 89 -5.43 8.45 -19.43
C SER A 89 -6.56 7.57 -19.99
N GLY A 90 -7.68 8.18 -20.37
CA GLY A 90 -8.84 7.51 -20.96
C GLY A 90 -9.87 6.94 -19.96
N VAL A 91 -9.67 7.11 -18.64
CA VAL A 91 -10.60 6.63 -17.61
C VAL A 91 -11.16 7.81 -16.80
N PRO A 92 -12.46 8.14 -16.94
CA PRO A 92 -13.09 9.19 -16.13
C PRO A 92 -13.05 8.88 -14.62
N GLY A 93 -12.65 9.86 -13.81
CA GLY A 93 -12.64 9.73 -12.34
C GLY A 93 -11.45 8.94 -11.80
N GLU A 94 -10.41 8.71 -12.60
CA GLU A 94 -9.18 8.01 -12.17
C GLU A 94 -8.51 8.72 -11.00
N ALA A 95 -8.41 10.07 -10.99
CA ALA A 95 -7.78 10.78 -9.88
C ALA A 95 -8.57 10.67 -8.57
N ARG A 96 -9.91 10.62 -8.65
CA ARG A 96 -10.77 10.37 -7.49
C ARG A 96 -10.54 8.96 -6.94
N ALA A 97 -10.53 7.95 -7.82
CA ALA A 97 -10.23 6.58 -7.43
C ALA A 97 -8.82 6.48 -6.81
N ALA A 98 -7.85 7.18 -7.39
CA ALA A 98 -6.48 7.24 -6.88
C ALA A 98 -6.41 7.87 -5.49
N ALA A 99 -7.12 8.98 -5.24
CA ALA A 99 -7.18 9.62 -3.93
C ALA A 99 -7.82 8.70 -2.86
N ARG A 100 -8.85 7.92 -3.21
CA ARG A 100 -9.43 6.92 -2.30
C ARG A 100 -8.43 5.81 -1.96
N VAL A 101 -7.77 5.26 -2.97
CA VAL A 101 -6.76 4.20 -2.79
C VAL A 101 -5.59 4.73 -1.97
N GLN A 102 -5.12 5.95 -2.23
CA GLN A 102 -4.01 6.54 -1.50
C GLN A 102 -4.31 6.60 0.00
N ARG A 103 -5.52 7.01 0.39
CA ARG A 103 -5.96 7.02 1.79
C ARG A 103 -5.95 5.62 2.40
N ALA A 104 -6.54 4.64 1.72
CA ALA A 104 -6.57 3.26 2.19
C ALA A 104 -5.16 2.66 2.32
N ALA A 105 -4.28 3.00 1.38
CA ALA A 105 -2.88 2.57 1.38
C ALA A 105 -2.10 3.22 2.52
N GLN A 106 -2.22 4.53 2.73
CA GLN A 106 -1.54 5.24 3.82
C GLN A 106 -1.94 4.70 5.20
N ALA A 107 -3.24 4.41 5.41
CA ALA A 107 -3.71 3.80 6.66
C ALA A 107 -3.11 2.41 6.91
N ARG A 108 -2.75 1.65 5.86
CA ARG A 108 -2.13 0.31 5.97
C ARG A 108 -0.60 0.36 6.02
N PHE A 109 0.02 1.34 5.37
CA PHE A 109 1.47 1.49 5.22
C PHE A 109 2.09 2.53 6.14
N ASP A 110 1.35 3.03 7.14
CA ASP A 110 1.93 3.89 8.15
C ASP A 110 2.90 3.09 9.04
N ILE A 111 4.18 3.16 8.72
CA ILE A 111 5.28 2.57 9.50
C ILE A 111 5.40 3.23 10.90
N ARG A 112 4.48 4.14 11.30
CA ARG A 112 4.37 4.61 12.70
C ARG A 112 3.92 3.53 13.67
N GLY A 113 3.27 2.46 13.22
CA GLY A 113 2.74 1.42 14.10
C GLY A 113 3.78 0.45 14.68
N ASN A 114 5.04 0.53 14.29
CA ASN A 114 6.02 -0.49 14.71
C ASN A 114 7.46 0.00 14.73
N SER A 115 7.75 0.99 15.59
CA SER A 115 9.10 1.39 16.02
C SER A 115 10.18 1.00 15.02
N SER A 116 10.12 1.59 13.84
CA SER A 116 11.27 1.64 12.94
C SER A 116 12.18 2.74 13.46
N VAL A 117 12.59 2.61 14.72
CA VAL A 117 13.92 3.05 15.11
C VAL A 117 14.82 2.15 14.28
N PHE A 118 15.15 2.63 13.10
CA PHE A 118 16.15 2.07 12.22
C PHE A 118 17.49 2.26 12.92
N ASP A 119 17.77 1.43 13.93
CA ASP A 119 19.05 1.42 14.60
C ASP A 119 19.64 0.01 14.65
N ARG A 120 20.96 0.07 14.48
CA ARG A 120 22.04 -0.92 14.51
C ARG A 120 21.63 -2.35 14.85
N THR A 121 21.87 -3.20 13.85
CA THR A 121 22.13 -4.63 13.94
C THR A 121 22.69 -5.07 15.31
N SER A 122 21.81 -5.50 16.21
CA SER A 122 22.19 -6.43 17.28
C SER A 122 21.98 -7.84 16.75
N PHE A 123 23.09 -8.56 16.55
CA PHE A 123 23.08 -9.95 16.15
C PHE A 123 22.59 -10.80 17.32
N ASP A 124 21.33 -11.24 17.26
CA ASP A 124 20.88 -12.38 18.04
C ASP A 124 20.80 -13.60 17.13
N ARG A 125 21.32 -14.72 17.64
CA ARG A 125 21.66 -15.95 16.91
C ARG A 125 20.59 -16.34 15.88
N ALA A 126 21.02 -16.56 14.63
CA ALA A 126 20.17 -17.10 13.58
C ALA A 126 19.75 -18.53 13.95
N HIS A 127 18.45 -18.70 14.23
CA HIS A 127 17.84 -20.01 14.36
C HIS A 127 17.63 -20.60 12.97
N PHE A 128 18.15 -21.81 12.74
CA PHE A 128 17.86 -22.63 11.57
C PHE A 128 17.04 -23.84 12.04
N GLY A 129 15.85 -24.04 11.46
CA GLY A 129 15.07 -25.27 11.62
C GLY A 129 14.05 -25.28 12.77
N ASP A 130 13.03 -26.12 12.59
CA ASP A 130 11.83 -26.30 13.41
C ASP A 130 12.10 -26.23 14.92
N VAL A 131 11.44 -25.30 15.60
CA VAL A 131 11.56 -25.13 17.05
C VAL A 131 10.85 -26.28 17.76
N TYR A 132 11.61 -26.99 18.58
CA TYR A 132 11.09 -27.84 19.66
C TYR A 132 10.67 -26.96 20.83
N ILE A 133 9.43 -27.07 21.27
CA ILE A 133 8.87 -26.30 22.38
C ILE A 133 9.32 -26.93 23.70
N GLY A 134 10.18 -26.23 24.44
CA GLY A 134 10.58 -26.61 25.81
C GLY A 134 11.90 -25.98 26.23
N ALA A 135 11.87 -25.20 27.31
CA ALA A 135 13.03 -24.50 27.86
C ALA A 135 14.21 -25.43 28.24
N ARG A 136 15.41 -24.88 28.01
CA ARG A 136 16.73 -25.15 28.63
C ARG A 136 17.71 -26.20 28.10
N ASP A 137 17.41 -27.06 27.13
CA ASP A 137 18.46 -27.84 26.45
C ASP A 137 18.09 -28.16 25.00
N ALA A 138 18.59 -27.34 24.07
CA ALA A 138 18.38 -27.51 22.63
C ALA A 138 19.51 -28.37 22.03
N ALA A 139 19.39 -29.69 22.12
CA ALA A 139 20.08 -30.57 21.19
C ALA A 139 19.31 -30.58 19.86
N ALA A 140 20.01 -30.43 18.74
CA ALA A 140 19.44 -30.66 17.41
C ALA A 140 18.75 -32.04 17.36
N PRO A 141 17.73 -32.24 16.50
CA PRO A 141 17.07 -33.55 16.39
C PRO A 141 18.11 -34.62 16.11
N VAL A 142 18.20 -35.59 17.02
CA VAL A 142 18.96 -36.81 16.79
C VAL A 142 18.15 -37.62 15.77
N PHE A 143 18.70 -37.81 14.57
CA PHE A 143 18.13 -38.72 13.57
C PHE A 143 18.22 -40.16 14.12
N GLY A 144 17.18 -40.97 13.91
CA GLY A 144 17.03 -42.29 14.53
C GLY A 144 15.78 -42.40 15.42
N ASP A 145 15.83 -43.31 16.39
CA ASP A 145 14.70 -43.57 17.30
C ASP A 145 14.38 -42.34 18.15
N VAL A 146 13.11 -41.95 18.17
CA VAL A 146 12.61 -40.86 19.01
C VAL A 146 12.54 -41.35 20.47
N PRO A 147 13.21 -40.68 21.42
CA PRO A 147 13.17 -41.07 22.84
C PRO A 147 11.74 -41.01 23.40
N GLU A 148 11.38 -41.95 24.28
CA GLU A 148 10.07 -41.96 24.93
C GLU A 148 9.83 -40.70 25.79
N ASP A 149 10.86 -40.20 26.47
CA ASP A 149 10.80 -38.93 27.20
C ASP A 149 10.42 -37.74 26.32
N GLU A 150 10.77 -37.78 25.03
CA GLU A 150 10.39 -36.74 24.07
C GLU A 150 8.88 -36.83 23.76
N LEU A 151 8.37 -38.04 23.52
CA LEU A 151 6.95 -38.29 23.26
C LEU A 151 6.09 -37.93 24.48
N ASP A 152 6.52 -38.25 25.70
CA ASP A 152 5.81 -37.90 26.93
C ASP A 152 5.74 -36.40 27.17
N ARG A 153 6.81 -35.65 26.88
CA ARG A 153 6.77 -34.18 26.91
C ARG A 153 5.80 -33.61 25.89
N LEU A 154 5.80 -34.16 24.68
CA LEU A 154 4.87 -33.72 23.63
C LEU A 154 3.41 -33.95 24.03
N ARG A 155 3.07 -35.07 24.67
CA ARG A 155 1.70 -35.33 25.18
C ARG A 155 1.20 -34.27 26.15
N GLN A 156 2.08 -33.70 26.97
CA GLN A 156 1.70 -32.69 27.96
C GLN A 156 1.45 -31.32 27.32
N VAL A 157 2.27 -30.96 26.33
CA VAL A 157 2.30 -29.61 25.72
C VAL A 157 1.39 -29.52 24.49
N TYR A 158 1.21 -30.62 23.75
CA TYR A 158 0.49 -30.61 22.49
C TYR A 158 -1.00 -30.27 22.69
N ARG A 159 -1.51 -29.43 21.80
CA ARG A 159 -2.93 -29.11 21.68
C ARG A 159 -3.39 -29.50 20.28
N ALA A 160 -4.28 -30.48 20.22
CA ALA A 160 -4.74 -31.03 18.96
C ALA A 160 -5.58 -29.99 18.20
N PRO A 161 -5.24 -29.67 16.93
CA PRO A 161 -6.04 -28.75 16.14
C PRO A 161 -7.36 -29.40 15.70
N ALA A 162 -8.36 -28.59 15.32
CA ALA A 162 -9.70 -29.08 14.98
C ALA A 162 -9.72 -30.19 13.89
N GLY A 163 -8.77 -30.17 12.95
CA GLY A 163 -8.66 -31.18 11.89
C GLY A 163 -7.93 -32.48 12.28
N TYR A 164 -7.40 -32.58 13.51
CA TYR A 164 -6.59 -33.70 13.99
C TYR A 164 -7.28 -35.08 13.87
N PRO A 165 -8.58 -35.24 14.23
CA PRO A 165 -9.26 -36.53 14.09
C PRO A 165 -9.33 -37.03 12.64
N THR A 166 -9.40 -36.11 11.67
CA THR A 166 -9.38 -36.46 10.24
C THR A 166 -8.02 -36.96 9.80
N LEU A 167 -6.94 -36.30 10.22
CA LEU A 167 -5.57 -36.77 9.95
C LEU A 167 -5.36 -38.18 10.49
N LYS A 168 -5.80 -38.44 11.73
CA LYS A 168 -5.69 -39.76 12.39
C LYS A 168 -6.46 -40.85 11.64
N ARG A 169 -7.69 -40.56 11.21
CA ARG A 169 -8.52 -41.49 10.42
C ARG A 169 -7.86 -41.84 9.09
N VAL A 170 -7.32 -40.84 8.39
CA VAL A 170 -6.66 -41.03 7.09
C VAL A 170 -5.36 -41.81 7.23
N LEU A 171 -4.53 -41.50 8.24
CA LEU A 171 -3.30 -42.25 8.52
C LEU A 171 -3.61 -43.73 8.82
N ARG A 172 -4.67 -44.00 9.59
CA ARG A 172 -5.12 -45.37 9.88
C ARG A 172 -5.57 -46.12 8.62
N ALA A 173 -6.29 -45.46 7.74
CA ALA A 173 -6.81 -46.06 6.51
C ALA A 173 -5.72 -46.30 5.45
N ARG A 174 -4.81 -45.33 5.27
CA ARG A 174 -3.83 -45.32 4.17
C ARG A 174 -2.43 -45.80 4.55
N ARG A 175 -2.14 -45.96 5.84
CA ARG A 175 -0.81 -46.28 6.42
C ARG A 175 0.28 -45.23 6.19
N VAL A 176 0.20 -44.47 5.10
CA VAL A 176 1.05 -43.32 4.77
C VAL A 176 0.21 -42.04 4.77
N LEU A 177 0.75 -40.96 5.32
CA LEU A 177 0.17 -39.62 5.26
C LEU A 177 1.24 -38.62 4.84
N VAL A 178 0.94 -37.80 3.84
CA VAL A 178 1.77 -36.63 3.49
C VAL A 178 1.12 -35.40 4.12
N LEU A 179 1.78 -34.83 5.12
CA LEU A 179 1.32 -33.68 5.88
C LEU A 179 2.00 -32.40 5.39
N GLY A 180 1.22 -31.54 4.74
CA GLY A 180 1.68 -30.31 4.13
C GLY A 180 1.52 -29.09 5.03
N GLY A 181 2.58 -28.32 5.24
CA GLY A 181 2.46 -27.04 5.91
C GLY A 181 3.74 -26.23 5.80
N PRO A 182 3.69 -24.89 5.85
CA PRO A 182 4.88 -24.06 5.94
C PRO A 182 5.76 -24.38 7.17
N PRO A 183 7.03 -23.98 7.18
CA PRO A 183 7.93 -24.20 8.32
C PRO A 183 7.39 -23.56 9.59
N GLY A 184 7.62 -24.19 10.75
CA GLY A 184 7.17 -23.65 12.04
C GLY A 184 5.66 -23.73 12.32
N THR A 185 4.85 -24.38 11.47
CA THR A 185 3.40 -24.56 11.70
C THR A 185 3.05 -25.64 12.73
N GLY A 186 4.05 -26.37 13.24
CA GLY A 186 3.82 -27.53 14.11
C GLY A 186 3.49 -28.83 13.36
N ARG A 187 3.67 -28.85 12.02
CA ARG A 187 3.52 -30.04 11.15
C ARG A 187 4.32 -31.25 11.65
N LEU A 188 5.57 -31.03 12.09
CA LEU A 188 6.46 -32.08 12.59
C LEU A 188 5.94 -32.65 13.92
N THR A 189 5.59 -31.76 14.85
CA THR A 189 4.99 -32.12 16.15
C THR A 189 3.67 -32.87 15.99
N THR A 190 2.82 -32.41 15.06
CA THR A 190 1.55 -33.08 14.73
C THR A 190 1.79 -34.48 14.17
N GLY A 191 2.76 -34.64 13.27
CA GLY A 191 3.16 -35.95 12.73
C GLY A 191 3.65 -36.91 13.83
N LEU A 192 4.47 -36.43 14.77
CA LEU A 192 4.93 -37.22 15.92
C LEU A 192 3.78 -37.63 16.84
N CYS A 193 2.88 -36.71 17.19
CA CYS A 193 1.74 -37.03 18.04
C CYS A 193 0.79 -38.04 17.37
N LEU A 194 0.56 -37.89 16.06
CA LEU A 194 -0.23 -38.87 15.29
C LEU A 194 0.39 -40.26 15.33
N LEU A 195 1.71 -40.36 15.09
CA LEU A 195 2.44 -41.62 15.12
C LEU A 195 2.45 -42.24 16.51
N ASP A 196 2.69 -41.45 17.56
CA ASP A 196 2.64 -41.94 18.96
C ASP A 196 1.25 -42.49 19.32
N GLU A 197 0.17 -41.77 19.00
CA GLU A 197 -1.19 -42.24 19.30
C GLU A 197 -1.60 -43.51 18.54
N VAL A 198 -1.23 -43.65 17.26
CA VAL A 198 -1.59 -44.83 16.47
C VAL A 198 -0.74 -46.04 16.83
N THR A 199 0.55 -45.85 17.17
CA THR A 199 1.45 -46.94 17.57
C THR A 199 1.17 -47.42 18.99
N THR A 200 0.75 -46.52 19.89
CA THR A 200 0.27 -46.89 21.25
C THR A 200 -0.97 -47.78 21.16
N ALA A 201 -1.96 -47.39 20.35
CA ALA A 201 -3.19 -48.17 20.21
C ALA A 201 -2.96 -49.59 19.66
N VAL A 202 -1.98 -49.77 18.77
CA VAL A 202 -1.63 -51.10 18.24
C VAL A 202 -1.00 -52.00 19.31
N ARG A 203 -0.14 -51.45 20.19
CA ARG A 203 0.45 -52.18 21.31
C ARG A 203 -0.57 -52.60 22.37
N ASP A 204 -1.52 -51.72 22.70
CA ASP A 204 -2.57 -52.03 23.66
C ASP A 204 -3.48 -53.16 23.14
N THR A 205 -3.76 -53.17 21.83
CA THR A 205 -4.50 -54.29 21.20
C THR A 205 -3.70 -55.58 21.08
N ALA A 206 -2.37 -55.51 20.95
CA ALA A 206 -1.49 -56.68 20.89
C ALA A 206 -1.21 -57.30 22.28
N SER A 207 -1.15 -56.47 23.33
CA SER A 207 -0.95 -56.94 24.72
C SER A 207 -2.23 -57.54 25.34
N GLY A 208 -3.42 -57.25 24.79
CA GLY A 208 -4.68 -57.83 25.24
C GLY A 208 -4.94 -59.28 24.80
N ALA A 209 -4.02 -59.91 24.05
CA ALA A 209 -4.20 -61.25 23.48
C ALA A 209 -3.20 -62.32 23.98
N GLY A 210 -2.41 -62.03 25.02
CA GLY A 210 -1.48 -62.98 25.61
C GLY A 210 -1.77 -63.22 27.09
N GLU A 211 -1.92 -64.48 27.50
CA GLU A 211 -1.98 -64.90 28.90
C GLU A 211 -0.81 -64.30 29.70
N PRO A 212 -1.03 -63.90 30.98
CA PRO A 212 0.03 -63.41 31.83
C PRO A 212 0.99 -64.56 32.16
N VAL A 213 2.18 -64.55 31.57
CA VAL A 213 3.30 -65.40 32.01
C VAL A 213 3.80 -64.82 33.34
N PRO A 214 3.98 -65.61 34.41
CA PRO A 214 4.33 -65.09 35.72
C PRO A 214 5.75 -64.53 35.73
N GLU A 215 5.92 -63.39 36.42
CA GLU A 215 7.21 -62.83 36.82
C GLU A 215 8.02 -63.88 37.59
N ALA A 216 9.08 -64.39 36.97
CA ALA A 216 10.15 -65.06 37.70
C ALA A 216 11.06 -63.99 38.29
N ALA A 217 10.99 -63.85 39.61
CA ALA A 217 11.94 -63.10 40.41
C ALA A 217 13.32 -63.76 40.32
N GLU A 218 14.33 -63.02 39.86
CA GLU A 218 15.71 -63.24 40.28
C GLU A 218 16.39 -61.91 40.59
N ALA A 219 16.89 -61.85 41.82
CA ALA A 219 17.80 -60.84 42.32
C ALA A 219 19.21 -61.18 41.85
N ASP A 220 19.87 -60.27 41.13
CA ASP A 220 21.31 -60.07 41.30
C ASP A 220 21.73 -58.65 40.94
N GLY A 221 22.51 -58.04 41.82
CA GLY A 221 22.98 -56.67 41.71
C GLY A 221 24.20 -56.58 40.79
N ARG A 222 24.00 -56.16 39.54
CA ARG A 222 25.07 -55.57 38.71
C ARG A 222 24.57 -54.37 37.92
N ARG A 223 25.27 -53.25 38.10
CA ARG A 223 25.13 -52.04 37.29
C ARG A 223 25.35 -52.36 35.81
N GLY A 224 24.45 -51.86 34.97
CA GLY A 224 24.79 -51.38 33.62
C GLY A 224 24.59 -52.36 32.47
N THR A 225 23.35 -52.56 32.05
CA THR A 225 22.95 -52.62 30.63
C THR A 225 21.47 -52.28 30.56
N GLY A 226 21.15 -50.99 30.40
CA GLY A 226 19.81 -50.61 30.01
C GLY A 226 19.49 -51.31 28.70
N VAL A 227 18.50 -52.20 28.71
CA VAL A 227 17.88 -52.69 27.48
C VAL A 227 17.40 -51.42 26.77
N LEU A 228 18.13 -51.00 25.72
CA LEU A 228 17.72 -49.92 24.85
C LEU A 228 16.45 -50.40 24.16
N THR A 229 15.29 -50.14 24.77
CA THR A 229 13.99 -50.24 24.12
C THR A 229 14.04 -49.33 22.92
N ARG A 230 14.20 -49.94 21.74
CA ARG A 230 14.15 -49.29 20.43
C ARG A 230 12.89 -48.43 20.37
N GLY A 231 13.04 -47.16 20.02
CA GLY A 231 11.95 -46.17 20.10
C GLY A 231 10.78 -46.54 19.19
N ARG A 232 9.54 -46.25 19.64
CA ARG A 232 8.32 -46.60 18.88
C ARG A 232 8.16 -45.84 17.57
N VAL A 233 8.80 -44.67 17.47
CA VAL A 233 8.82 -43.83 16.28
C VAL A 233 10.27 -43.60 15.86
N THR A 234 10.57 -43.74 14.57
CA THR A 234 11.90 -43.51 14.01
C THR A 234 11.86 -42.33 13.03
N ARG A 235 12.84 -41.42 13.12
CA ARG A 235 13.06 -40.32 12.17
C ARG A 235 14.04 -40.76 11.08
N LEU A 236 13.63 -40.68 9.82
CA LEU A 236 14.50 -41.03 8.69
C LEU A 236 15.63 -40.00 8.54
N ALA A 237 16.86 -40.48 8.33
CA ALA A 237 18.02 -39.62 8.11
C ALA A 237 17.99 -38.97 6.71
N PRO A 238 18.52 -37.75 6.54
CA PRO A 238 18.57 -37.07 5.25
C PRO A 238 19.33 -37.85 4.16
N SER A 239 20.36 -38.63 4.55
CA SER A 239 21.12 -39.50 3.64
C SER A 239 20.27 -40.58 2.98
N ASP A 240 19.23 -41.02 3.68
CA ASP A 240 18.42 -42.18 3.31
C ASP A 240 17.14 -41.78 2.56
N LEU A 241 16.90 -40.47 2.39
CA LEU A 241 15.75 -39.93 1.67
C LEU A 241 15.67 -40.46 0.23
N ARG A 242 16.82 -40.68 -0.43
CA ARG A 242 16.87 -41.25 -1.79
C ARG A 242 16.27 -42.66 -1.86
N LEU A 243 16.29 -43.42 -0.76
CA LEU A 243 15.69 -44.75 -0.70
C LEU A 243 14.17 -44.70 -0.83
N LEU A 244 13.50 -43.59 -0.50
CA LEU A 244 12.06 -43.46 -0.70
C LEU A 244 11.66 -43.56 -2.17
N SER A 245 12.54 -43.15 -3.08
CA SER A 245 12.30 -43.24 -4.53
C SER A 245 12.99 -44.45 -5.15
N ALA A 246 14.15 -44.87 -4.62
CA ALA A 246 14.93 -45.96 -5.17
C ALA A 246 14.49 -47.34 -4.68
N ASP A 247 14.19 -47.49 -3.38
CA ASP A 247 13.76 -48.75 -2.76
C ASP A 247 12.86 -48.51 -1.53
N PRO A 248 11.55 -48.28 -1.74
CA PRO A 248 10.58 -48.13 -0.66
C PRO A 248 10.52 -49.34 0.28
N ALA A 249 10.91 -50.53 -0.18
CA ALA A 249 10.88 -51.75 0.64
C ALA A 249 12.00 -51.76 1.68
N ALA A 250 13.20 -51.28 1.31
CA ALA A 250 14.29 -51.09 2.27
C ALA A 250 13.90 -50.12 3.39
N VAL A 251 13.22 -49.01 3.06
CA VAL A 251 12.72 -48.05 4.05
C VAL A 251 11.70 -48.72 5.00
N ALA A 252 10.72 -49.43 4.46
CA ALA A 252 9.72 -50.14 5.27
C ALA A 252 10.35 -51.26 6.13
N SER A 253 11.44 -51.88 5.68
CA SER A 253 12.15 -52.94 6.42
C SER A 253 12.77 -52.43 7.71
N GLY A 254 13.25 -51.17 7.72
CA GLY A 254 13.83 -50.50 8.88
C GLY A 254 12.81 -50.06 9.94
N VAL A 255 11.51 -50.08 9.63
CA VAL A 255 10.44 -49.74 10.59
C VAL A 255 10.04 -50.98 11.40
N LEU A 256 9.94 -50.81 12.73
CA LEU A 256 9.43 -51.84 13.64
C LEU A 256 7.99 -52.25 13.31
N ASP A 257 7.64 -53.50 13.60
CA ASP A 257 6.26 -53.99 13.48
C ASP A 257 5.36 -53.23 14.44
N GLY A 258 4.27 -52.65 13.93
CA GLY A 258 3.41 -51.72 14.67
C GLY A 258 4.06 -50.38 15.03
N GLY A 259 5.25 -50.07 14.51
CA GLY A 259 6.00 -48.82 14.73
C GLY A 259 5.64 -47.68 13.77
N GLY A 260 6.23 -46.50 14.01
CA GLY A 260 6.00 -45.29 13.23
C GLY A 260 7.26 -44.76 12.54
N LEU A 261 7.13 -44.25 11.32
CA LEU A 261 8.21 -43.58 10.57
C LEU A 261 7.86 -42.12 10.31
N LEU A 262 8.71 -41.20 10.76
CA LEU A 262 8.63 -39.79 10.41
C LEU A 262 9.69 -39.44 9.36
N VAL A 263 9.26 -38.82 8.26
CA VAL A 263 10.14 -38.37 7.18
C VAL A 263 9.96 -36.87 7.01
N GLN A 264 11.04 -36.11 7.10
CA GLN A 264 11.04 -34.68 6.75
C GLN A 264 11.66 -34.50 5.37
N LEU A 265 10.85 -34.08 4.39
CA LEU A 265 11.36 -33.80 3.05
C LEU A 265 12.06 -32.42 3.02
N PRO A 266 13.18 -32.31 2.29
CA PRO A 266 13.95 -31.07 2.26
C PRO A 266 13.16 -29.96 1.57
N GLU A 267 13.34 -28.74 2.07
CA GLU A 267 12.70 -27.56 1.49
C GLU A 267 13.36 -27.15 0.17
N ASN A 268 14.63 -27.53 -0.01
CA ASN A 268 15.44 -27.23 -1.19
C ASN A 268 15.68 -28.48 -2.04
N GLY A 269 15.70 -28.29 -3.37
CA GLY A 269 15.75 -29.38 -4.35
C GLY A 269 17.04 -30.20 -4.40
N GLY A 270 18.19 -29.62 -4.04
CA GLY A 270 19.49 -30.31 -3.94
C GLY A 270 19.72 -31.43 -4.97
N ASP A 271 20.35 -32.52 -4.53
CA ASP A 271 20.50 -33.76 -5.31
C ASP A 271 19.40 -34.80 -4.98
N PHE A 272 18.23 -34.36 -4.54
CA PHE A 272 17.13 -35.21 -4.09
C PHE A 272 15.97 -35.16 -5.07
N ALA A 273 15.63 -36.30 -5.67
CA ALA A 273 14.42 -36.46 -6.47
C ALA A 273 13.23 -36.79 -5.54
N PRO A 274 12.18 -35.94 -5.49
CA PRO A 274 11.04 -36.19 -4.63
C PRO A 274 10.29 -37.46 -5.07
N PRO A 275 9.73 -38.24 -4.12
CA PRO A 275 8.99 -39.45 -4.45
C PRO A 275 7.71 -39.11 -5.23
N GLN A 276 7.24 -40.06 -6.02
CA GLN A 276 5.96 -39.97 -6.74
C GLN A 276 4.89 -40.80 -6.02
N GLU A 277 3.62 -40.67 -6.43
CA GLU A 277 2.52 -41.46 -5.84
C GLU A 277 2.78 -42.98 -5.88
N LEU A 278 3.37 -43.50 -6.96
CA LEU A 278 3.70 -44.91 -7.09
C LEU A 278 4.66 -45.39 -6.00
N HIS A 279 5.61 -44.54 -5.58
CA HIS A 279 6.54 -44.85 -4.49
C HIS A 279 5.80 -44.88 -3.14
N LEU A 280 4.85 -43.97 -2.94
CA LEU A 280 4.02 -43.94 -1.72
C LEU A 280 3.06 -45.14 -1.64
N ASP A 281 2.51 -45.60 -2.76
CA ASP A 281 1.70 -46.83 -2.83
C ASP A 281 2.51 -48.06 -2.42
N ALA A 282 3.73 -48.19 -2.95
CA ALA A 282 4.64 -49.27 -2.60
C ALA A 282 4.99 -49.25 -1.10
N LEU A 283 5.28 -48.08 -0.55
CA LEU A 283 5.56 -47.90 0.88
C LEU A 283 4.33 -48.27 1.74
N ALA A 284 3.14 -47.79 1.37
CA ALA A 284 1.89 -48.06 2.09
C ALA A 284 1.56 -49.55 2.13
N ALA A 285 1.71 -50.27 1.01
CA ALA A 285 1.49 -51.70 0.94
C ALA A 285 2.44 -52.49 1.87
N ARG A 286 3.71 -52.08 1.97
CA ARG A 286 4.69 -52.72 2.85
C ARG A 286 4.45 -52.43 4.33
N LEU A 287 4.09 -51.19 4.67
CA LEU A 287 3.73 -50.82 6.04
C LEU A 287 2.44 -51.50 6.51
N ALA A 288 1.47 -51.70 5.60
CA ALA A 288 0.24 -52.44 5.90
C ALA A 288 0.53 -53.88 6.36
N ALA A 289 1.49 -54.56 5.72
CA ALA A 289 1.88 -55.92 6.08
C ALA A 289 2.51 -56.03 7.48
N LYS A 290 3.11 -54.95 7.98
CA LYS A 290 3.73 -54.86 9.32
C LYS A 290 2.84 -54.21 10.39
N GLY A 291 1.65 -53.74 10.01
CA GLY A 291 0.80 -52.93 10.88
C GLY A 291 1.40 -51.56 11.25
N SER A 292 2.45 -51.11 10.53
CA SER A 292 3.21 -49.88 10.82
C SER A 292 2.63 -48.67 10.06
N TYR A 293 3.11 -47.47 10.41
CA TYR A 293 2.62 -46.20 9.85
C TYR A 293 3.75 -45.27 9.46
N ALA A 294 3.53 -44.39 8.48
CA ALA A 294 4.48 -43.34 8.11
C ALA A 294 3.81 -41.97 7.90
N VAL A 295 4.48 -40.91 8.36
CA VAL A 295 4.10 -39.52 8.11
C VAL A 295 5.26 -38.81 7.41
N LEU A 296 5.00 -38.29 6.21
CA LEU A 296 5.92 -37.46 5.44
C LEU A 296 5.54 -36.00 5.61
N VAL A 297 6.46 -35.17 6.07
CA VAL A 297 6.25 -33.74 6.29
C VAL A 297 6.83 -32.96 5.11
N VAL A 298 6.01 -32.11 4.51
CA VAL A 298 6.33 -31.40 3.26
C VAL A 298 5.97 -29.92 3.37
N SER A 299 6.83 -29.04 2.83
CA SER A 299 6.47 -27.64 2.60
C SER A 299 5.77 -27.51 1.24
N PRO A 300 4.62 -26.81 1.14
CA PRO A 300 3.88 -26.68 -0.13
C PRO A 300 4.72 -26.09 -1.27
N SER A 301 5.66 -25.19 -0.96
CA SER A 301 6.56 -24.58 -1.93
C SER A 301 7.85 -25.37 -2.21
N SER A 302 8.04 -26.52 -1.55
CA SER A 302 9.17 -27.41 -1.84
C SER A 302 8.95 -28.20 -3.14
N PRO A 303 9.99 -28.78 -3.76
CA PRO A 303 9.84 -29.65 -4.92
C PRO A 303 8.93 -30.87 -4.68
N ALA A 304 8.81 -31.32 -3.42
CA ALA A 304 7.91 -32.38 -3.02
C ALA A 304 6.45 -31.91 -2.78
N GLY A 305 6.18 -30.60 -2.89
CA GLY A 305 4.86 -30.01 -2.67
C GLY A 305 3.76 -30.59 -3.56
N HIS A 306 4.11 -31.08 -4.76
CA HIS A 306 3.18 -31.76 -5.66
C HIS A 306 2.50 -32.99 -5.02
N LEU A 307 3.11 -33.61 -3.99
CA LEU A 307 2.52 -34.72 -3.24
C LEU A 307 1.26 -34.31 -2.46
N LEU A 308 1.08 -33.01 -2.18
CA LEU A 308 -0.09 -32.49 -1.48
C LEU A 308 -1.35 -32.50 -2.34
N ALA A 309 -1.21 -32.40 -3.66
CA ALA A 309 -2.32 -32.55 -4.61
C ALA A 309 -2.71 -34.03 -4.83
N GLY A 310 -1.86 -34.96 -4.37
CA GLY A 310 -2.05 -36.39 -4.55
C GLY A 310 -2.93 -37.05 -3.49
N ARG A 311 -3.19 -38.35 -3.66
CA ARG A 311 -4.06 -39.16 -2.79
C ARG A 311 -3.63 -39.20 -1.32
N TYR A 312 -2.35 -39.03 -1.02
CA TYR A 312 -1.82 -39.10 0.35
C TYR A 312 -1.71 -37.72 1.03
N GLY A 313 -1.88 -36.64 0.27
CA GLY A 313 -1.72 -35.26 0.74
C GLY A 313 -2.85 -34.78 1.62
N LEU A 314 -2.51 -34.17 2.75
CA LEU A 314 -3.41 -33.33 3.56
C LEU A 314 -2.66 -32.11 4.08
N ALA A 315 -3.31 -30.95 4.06
CA ALA A 315 -2.80 -29.77 4.74
C ALA A 315 -2.82 -29.97 6.26
N CYS A 316 -1.75 -29.53 6.93
CA CYS A 316 -1.67 -29.47 8.38
C CYS A 316 -2.60 -28.36 8.87
N PRO A 317 -3.62 -28.68 9.68
CA PRO A 317 -4.44 -27.66 10.31
C PRO A 317 -3.57 -26.73 11.18
N PRO A 318 -3.89 -25.43 11.25
CA PRO A 318 -3.19 -24.51 12.14
C PRO A 318 -3.38 -24.93 13.60
N ALA A 319 -2.33 -24.78 14.41
CA ALA A 319 -2.42 -24.99 15.85
C ALA A 319 -3.41 -23.98 16.48
N PRO A 320 -4.12 -24.34 17.57
CA PRO A 320 -4.99 -23.41 18.29
C PRO A 320 -4.13 -22.40 19.07
N ALA A 321 -3.65 -21.37 18.36
CA ALA A 321 -2.63 -20.45 18.85
C ALA A 321 -3.09 -19.66 20.10
N GLY A 322 -4.36 -19.27 20.18
CA GLY A 322 -4.93 -18.61 21.35
C GLY A 322 -4.88 -19.47 22.61
N GLU A 323 -5.43 -20.69 22.53
CA GLU A 323 -5.40 -21.66 23.65
C GLU A 323 -3.96 -22.02 24.05
N LEU A 324 -3.07 -22.17 23.07
CA LEU A 324 -1.67 -22.48 23.33
C LEU A 324 -0.95 -21.32 24.03
N LEU A 325 -1.20 -20.08 23.60
CA LEU A 325 -0.63 -18.88 24.21
C LEU A 325 -1.11 -18.69 25.65
N GLU A 326 -2.41 -18.87 25.91
CA GLU A 326 -2.98 -18.81 27.26
C GLU A 326 -2.36 -19.88 28.15
N TRP A 327 -2.30 -21.13 27.68
CA TRP A 327 -1.70 -22.22 28.44
C TRP A 327 -0.21 -22.00 28.73
N GLN A 328 0.56 -21.48 27.77
CA GLN A 328 1.98 -21.15 27.96
C GLN A 328 2.15 -20.01 28.96
N LEU A 329 1.28 -19.00 28.95
CA LEU A 329 1.31 -17.91 29.91
C LEU A 329 1.06 -18.43 31.33
N VAL A 330 0.04 -19.27 31.52
CA VAL A 330 -0.24 -19.94 32.80
C VAL A 330 0.99 -20.74 33.26
N ARG A 331 1.62 -21.50 32.37
CA ARG A 331 2.82 -22.27 32.69
C ARG A 331 3.99 -21.39 33.14
N HIS A 332 4.27 -20.29 32.43
CA HIS A 332 5.38 -19.39 32.76
C HIS A 332 5.14 -18.57 34.03
N LEU A 333 3.89 -18.42 34.46
CA LEU A 333 3.49 -17.69 35.67
C LEU A 333 3.09 -18.62 36.83
N ALA A 334 3.13 -19.94 36.66
CA ALA A 334 2.69 -20.90 37.68
C ALA A 334 3.48 -20.78 38.99
N ASP A 335 4.79 -20.49 38.89
CA ASP A 335 5.68 -20.31 40.05
C ASP A 335 5.75 -18.85 40.52
N CYS A 336 4.93 -17.95 39.96
CA CYS A 336 4.92 -16.54 40.34
C CYS A 336 4.21 -16.38 41.70
N PRO A 337 4.83 -15.74 42.70
CA PRO A 337 4.22 -15.58 44.03
C PRO A 337 3.03 -14.60 44.05
N ASP A 338 2.86 -13.79 43.00
CA ASP A 338 1.81 -12.78 42.89
C ASP A 338 0.52 -13.40 42.28
N PRO A 339 -0.61 -13.43 43.02
CA PRO A 339 -1.86 -14.01 42.55
C PRO A 339 -2.50 -13.26 41.37
N ASP A 340 -2.19 -11.97 41.19
CA ASP A 340 -2.75 -11.15 40.11
C ASP A 340 -1.88 -11.18 38.83
N ALA A 341 -0.75 -11.89 38.86
CA ALA A 341 0.21 -11.92 37.75
C ALA A 341 -0.42 -12.41 36.44
N LEU A 342 -1.24 -13.47 36.51
CA LEU A 342 -1.91 -14.02 35.33
C LEU A 342 -2.89 -13.01 34.71
N GLY A 343 -3.71 -12.37 35.54
CA GLY A 343 -4.68 -11.36 35.08
C GLY A 343 -4.00 -10.16 34.40
N ARG A 344 -2.85 -9.71 34.93
CA ARG A 344 -2.06 -8.65 34.27
C ARG A 344 -1.47 -9.13 32.94
N GLY A 345 -0.98 -10.37 32.87
CA GLY A 345 -0.48 -10.98 31.64
C GLY A 345 -1.55 -11.03 30.54
N GLU A 346 -2.76 -11.48 30.87
CA GLU A 346 -3.90 -11.50 29.95
C GLU A 346 -4.32 -10.09 29.50
N GLN A 347 -4.25 -9.10 30.39
CA GLN A 347 -4.55 -7.71 30.05
C GLN A 347 -3.52 -7.13 29.07
N ILE A 348 -2.24 -7.49 29.22
CA ILE A 348 -1.17 -7.10 28.29
C ILE A 348 -1.43 -7.69 26.90
N LEU A 349 -1.81 -8.97 26.80
CA LEU A 349 -2.08 -9.63 25.53
C LEU A 349 -3.24 -8.99 24.75
N LYS A 350 -4.17 -8.34 25.44
CA LYS A 350 -5.33 -7.63 24.85
C LYS A 350 -5.08 -6.14 24.62
N HIS A 351 -3.94 -5.60 25.05
CA HIS A 351 -3.67 -4.17 25.00
C HIS A 351 -3.39 -3.70 23.56
N PRO A 352 -4.02 -2.61 23.05
CA PRO A 352 -3.84 -2.14 21.67
C PRO A 352 -2.39 -1.93 21.27
N LEU A 353 -1.61 -1.21 22.08
CA LEU A 353 -0.17 -0.99 21.81
C LEU A 353 0.66 -2.29 21.76
N PHE A 354 0.25 -3.35 22.46
CA PHE A 354 0.92 -4.65 22.37
C PHE A 354 0.55 -5.36 21.07
N LEU A 355 -0.73 -5.34 20.68
CA LEU A 355 -1.21 -5.91 19.42
C LEU A 355 -0.58 -5.20 18.22
N ASP A 356 -0.47 -3.87 18.27
CA ASP A 356 0.21 -3.07 17.25
C ASP A 356 1.69 -3.46 17.16
N ALA A 357 2.39 -3.56 18.31
CA ALA A 357 3.79 -3.96 18.36
C ALA A 357 4.03 -5.40 17.86
N LEU A 358 3.12 -6.32 18.15
CA LEU A 358 3.18 -7.69 17.65
C LEU A 358 2.96 -7.71 16.13
N GLY A 359 1.99 -6.93 15.65
CA GLY A 359 1.67 -6.74 14.24
C GLY A 359 1.35 -8.03 13.48
N ILE A 360 1.08 -9.12 14.20
CA ILE A 360 0.63 -10.43 13.74
C ILE A 360 -0.58 -10.77 14.59
N LEU A 361 -1.62 -11.31 13.96
CA LEU A 361 -2.82 -11.72 14.70
C LEU A 361 -2.46 -12.81 15.72
N PRO A 362 -2.90 -12.73 17.00
CA PRO A 362 -2.60 -13.75 18.00
C PRO A 362 -2.98 -15.17 17.55
N GLU A 363 -4.08 -15.31 16.81
CA GLU A 363 -4.57 -16.58 16.26
C GLU A 363 -3.69 -17.10 15.11
N ALA A 364 -2.88 -16.24 14.50
CA ALA A 364 -1.96 -16.56 13.43
C ALA A 364 -0.53 -16.85 13.93
N LEU A 365 -0.27 -16.76 15.24
CA LEU A 365 1.02 -17.09 15.83
C LEU A 365 1.34 -18.58 15.64
N ARG A 366 2.60 -18.85 15.34
CA ARG A 366 3.13 -20.21 15.31
C ARG A 366 3.36 -20.72 16.74
N PRO A 367 3.35 -22.04 16.97
CA PRO A 367 3.57 -22.59 18.31
C PRO A 367 4.86 -22.14 19.02
N SER A 368 5.92 -21.84 18.27
CA SER A 368 7.16 -21.28 18.83
C SER A 368 7.07 -19.80 19.16
N GLU A 369 6.22 -19.06 18.43
CA GLU A 369 5.99 -17.64 18.64
C GLU A 369 5.06 -17.41 19.82
N THR A 370 4.05 -18.28 20.02
CA THR A 370 3.22 -18.25 21.23
C THR A 370 4.07 -18.46 22.48
N GLU A 371 5.04 -19.40 22.43
CA GLU A 371 5.98 -19.66 23.53
C GLU A 371 6.84 -18.43 23.83
N LEU A 372 7.41 -17.82 22.79
CA LEU A 372 8.22 -16.62 22.91
C LEU A 372 7.40 -15.47 23.49
N VAL A 373 6.19 -15.24 22.99
CA VAL A 373 5.32 -14.17 23.47
C VAL A 373 4.95 -14.39 24.93
N ALA A 374 4.51 -15.58 25.31
CA ALA A 374 4.16 -15.93 26.69
C ALA A 374 5.36 -15.71 27.64
N GLU A 375 6.56 -16.17 27.25
CA GLU A 375 7.78 -16.00 28.04
C GLU A 375 8.14 -14.51 28.22
N ARG A 376 8.06 -13.69 27.17
CA ARG A 376 8.35 -12.25 27.25
C ARG A 376 7.33 -11.49 28.10
N VAL A 377 6.04 -11.80 27.95
CA VAL A 377 4.98 -11.22 28.79
C VAL A 377 5.18 -11.63 30.25
N ALA A 378 5.46 -12.89 30.54
CA ALA A 378 5.71 -13.36 31.91
C ALA A 378 6.93 -12.68 32.55
N ARG A 379 8.01 -12.45 31.77
CA ARG A 379 9.18 -11.69 32.24
C ARG A 379 8.84 -10.23 32.52
N HIS A 380 8.01 -9.59 31.69
CA HIS A 380 7.55 -8.23 31.94
C HIS A 380 6.69 -8.14 33.21
N VAL A 381 5.75 -9.08 33.40
CA VAL A 381 4.91 -9.17 34.60
C VAL A 381 5.74 -9.37 35.88
N ARG A 382 6.85 -10.12 35.79
CA ARG A 382 7.83 -10.30 36.89
C ARG A 382 8.76 -9.09 37.10
N GLY A 383 8.68 -8.05 36.26
CA GLY A 383 9.56 -6.88 36.33
C GLY A 383 10.96 -7.08 35.75
N GLU A 384 11.20 -8.18 35.04
CA GLU A 384 12.51 -8.55 34.47
C GLU A 384 12.73 -7.98 33.06
N LEU A 385 11.69 -7.41 32.45
CA LEU A 385 11.72 -6.82 31.11
C LEU A 385 10.95 -5.50 31.14
N SER A 386 11.52 -4.42 30.57
CA SER A 386 10.80 -3.15 30.44
C SER A 386 9.70 -3.25 29.40
N ARG A 387 8.76 -2.30 29.45
CA ARG A 387 7.67 -2.20 28.45
C ARG A 387 8.23 -2.04 27.04
N ASP A 388 9.19 -1.13 26.84
CA ASP A 388 9.77 -0.89 25.51
C ASP A 388 10.50 -2.13 24.98
N ALA A 389 11.24 -2.82 25.85
CA ALA A 389 11.92 -4.05 25.48
C ALA A 389 10.96 -5.21 25.15
N LEU A 390 9.77 -5.25 25.78
CA LEU A 390 8.69 -6.18 25.42
C LEU A 390 8.15 -5.86 24.02
N LEU A 391 7.77 -4.61 23.77
CA LEU A 391 7.22 -4.19 22.48
C LEU A 391 8.23 -4.46 21.34
N ASP A 392 9.50 -4.12 21.54
CA ASP A 392 10.58 -4.40 20.58
C ASP A 392 10.79 -5.90 20.36
N ALA A 393 10.66 -6.74 21.40
CA ALA A 393 10.78 -8.18 21.28
C ALA A 393 9.65 -8.79 20.44
N CYS A 394 8.43 -8.30 20.60
CA CYS A 394 7.28 -8.71 19.80
C CYS A 394 7.42 -8.27 18.35
N GLY A 395 7.83 -7.02 18.09
CA GLY A 395 8.04 -6.51 16.73
C GLY A 395 9.15 -7.24 15.95
N ARG A 396 10.08 -7.91 16.64
CA ARG A 396 11.10 -8.75 15.99
C ARG A 396 10.55 -10.01 15.34
N ILE A 397 9.34 -10.47 15.69
CA ILE A 397 8.76 -11.71 15.14
C ILE A 397 8.52 -11.56 13.63
N ALA A 398 7.84 -10.49 13.19
CA ALA A 398 7.59 -10.23 11.77
C ALA A 398 8.90 -10.02 10.98
N ARG A 399 9.88 -9.32 11.56
CA ARG A 399 11.21 -9.09 10.95
C ARG A 399 11.98 -10.40 10.76
N ARG A 400 11.94 -11.28 11.77
CA ARG A 400 12.54 -12.61 11.69
C ARG A 400 11.84 -13.45 10.62
N GLN A 401 10.51 -13.41 10.55
CA GLN A 401 9.75 -14.12 9.53
C GLN A 401 10.14 -13.69 8.11
N ALA A 402 10.24 -12.37 7.88
CA ALA A 402 10.66 -11.83 6.59
C ALA A 402 12.07 -12.32 6.22
N ARG A 403 13.01 -12.24 7.17
CA ARG A 403 14.37 -12.77 6.97
C ARG A 403 14.37 -14.24 6.59
N GLU A 404 13.64 -15.09 7.34
CA GLU A 404 13.55 -16.52 7.06
C GLU A 404 13.07 -16.79 5.62
N TRP A 405 12.08 -16.05 5.13
CA TRP A 405 11.57 -16.18 3.76
C TRP A 405 12.60 -15.93 2.65
N PHE A 406 13.63 -15.10 2.90
CA PHE A 406 14.67 -14.77 1.92
C PHE A 406 16.04 -15.42 2.19
N THR A 407 16.20 -16.18 3.28
CA THR A 407 17.47 -16.88 3.59
C THR A 407 17.84 -18.00 2.61
N GLY A 408 16.89 -18.54 1.84
CA GLY A 408 17.08 -19.63 0.87
C GLY A 408 16.98 -19.22 -0.61
N THR A 409 16.76 -17.93 -0.92
CA THR A 409 16.69 -17.43 -2.32
C THR A 409 18.07 -17.19 -2.94
N ALA A 410 19.13 -17.23 -2.11
CA ALA A 410 20.52 -17.10 -2.51
C ALA A 410 21.12 -18.43 -3.05
N ASP A 411 20.33 -19.23 -3.76
CA ASP A 411 20.86 -20.40 -4.46
C ASP A 411 21.95 -19.95 -5.44
N PRO A 412 23.10 -20.65 -5.51
CA PRO A 412 24.12 -20.41 -6.53
C PRO A 412 23.50 -20.31 -7.92
N LEU A 413 24.04 -19.45 -8.79
CA LEU A 413 23.66 -19.47 -10.20
C LEU A 413 23.82 -20.90 -10.72
N PRO A 414 22.85 -21.46 -11.45
CA PRO A 414 23.07 -22.74 -12.11
C PRO A 414 24.36 -22.65 -12.94
N PRO A 415 25.18 -23.73 -12.98
CA PRO A 415 26.37 -23.74 -13.83
C PRO A 415 25.97 -23.35 -15.26
N ALA A 416 26.82 -22.55 -15.92
CA ALA A 416 26.59 -22.17 -17.30
C ALA A 416 26.28 -23.44 -18.11
N PRO A 417 25.17 -23.48 -18.88
CA PRO A 417 24.85 -24.66 -19.66
C PRO A 417 26.04 -24.94 -20.58
N GLU A 418 26.57 -26.15 -20.53
CA GLU A 418 27.49 -26.57 -21.59
C GLU A 418 26.77 -26.39 -22.94
N PRO A 419 27.48 -25.96 -24.00
CA PRO A 419 26.88 -25.83 -25.32
C PRO A 419 26.45 -27.21 -25.83
N GLY A 420 25.24 -27.62 -25.45
CA GLY A 420 24.55 -28.78 -25.98
C GLY A 420 24.00 -28.49 -27.38
N PRO A 421 23.63 -29.54 -28.13
CA PRO A 421 23.05 -29.37 -29.46
C PRO A 421 21.83 -28.44 -29.39
N ALA A 422 21.75 -27.50 -30.34
CA ALA A 422 20.66 -26.56 -30.44
C ALA A 422 19.31 -27.30 -30.45
N GLY A 423 18.51 -27.14 -29.39
CA GLY A 423 17.21 -27.80 -29.24
C GLY A 423 17.11 -28.82 -28.09
N ALA A 424 18.19 -29.11 -27.35
CA ALA A 424 18.06 -29.83 -26.08
C ALA A 424 17.40 -28.92 -25.03
N ASP A 425 16.32 -29.39 -24.39
CA ASP A 425 15.72 -28.71 -23.23
C ASP A 425 16.81 -28.42 -22.20
N GLY A 426 17.20 -27.14 -22.09
CA GLY A 426 18.22 -26.74 -21.12
C GLY A 426 17.78 -27.14 -19.71
N PRO A 427 18.73 -27.37 -18.77
CA PRO A 427 18.41 -27.84 -17.43
C PRO A 427 17.30 -26.99 -16.81
N VAL A 428 16.30 -27.66 -16.22
CA VAL A 428 15.14 -27.03 -15.57
C VAL A 428 15.65 -26.05 -14.52
N ASP A 429 15.18 -24.79 -14.57
CA ASP A 429 15.54 -23.79 -13.57
C ASP A 429 14.86 -24.12 -12.23
N THR A 430 15.56 -24.91 -11.42
CA THR A 430 15.10 -25.36 -10.09
C THR A 430 14.91 -24.21 -9.10
N ALA A 431 15.42 -23.01 -9.39
CA ALA A 431 15.26 -21.83 -8.56
C ALA A 431 14.01 -21.00 -8.94
N ALA A 432 13.44 -21.19 -10.13
CA ALA A 432 12.31 -20.39 -10.62
C ALA A 432 11.06 -20.42 -9.71
N PRO A 433 10.64 -21.57 -9.12
CA PRO A 433 9.53 -21.58 -8.16
C PRO A 433 9.77 -20.71 -6.92
N ARG A 434 11.00 -20.71 -6.39
CA ARG A 434 11.37 -19.89 -5.22
C ARG A 434 11.42 -18.40 -5.56
N VAL A 435 11.88 -18.06 -6.77
CA VAL A 435 11.83 -16.67 -7.25
C VAL A 435 10.39 -16.19 -7.36
N ARG A 436 9.46 -17.01 -7.90
CA ARG A 436 8.04 -16.65 -7.96
C ARG A 436 7.41 -16.51 -6.58
N GLU A 437 7.71 -17.40 -5.65
CA GLU A 437 7.23 -17.30 -4.26
C GLU A 437 7.77 -16.02 -3.58
N ALA A 438 9.06 -15.70 -3.77
CA ALA A 438 9.67 -14.47 -3.26
C ALA A 438 9.03 -13.22 -3.90
N SER A 439 8.79 -13.24 -5.22
CA SER A 439 8.09 -12.17 -5.93
C SER A 439 6.65 -12.01 -5.45
N PHE A 440 5.95 -13.10 -5.15
CA PHE A 440 4.60 -13.07 -4.60
C PHE A 440 4.59 -12.43 -3.21
N ARG A 441 5.56 -12.74 -2.34
CA ARG A 441 5.72 -12.04 -1.06
C ARG A 441 5.93 -10.54 -1.26
N ILE A 442 6.81 -10.14 -2.17
CA ILE A 442 7.07 -8.70 -2.42
C ILE A 442 5.82 -8.02 -3.00
N ALA A 443 5.14 -8.64 -3.96
CA ALA A 443 3.92 -8.10 -4.56
C ALA A 443 2.79 -7.99 -3.54
N LEU A 444 2.59 -9.01 -2.70
CA LEU A 444 1.62 -8.97 -1.60
C LEU A 444 1.97 -7.87 -0.59
N ALA A 445 3.26 -7.65 -0.31
CA ALA A 445 3.69 -6.56 0.55
C ALA A 445 3.41 -5.17 -0.04
N VAL A 446 3.36 -5.01 -1.35
CA VAL A 446 2.97 -3.74 -1.99
C VAL A 446 1.44 -3.59 -2.07
N LEU A 447 0.74 -4.69 -2.35
CA LEU A 447 -0.69 -4.74 -2.66
C LEU A 447 -1.49 -5.41 -1.54
N ASP A 448 -1.09 -5.20 -0.29
CA ASP A 448 -1.68 -5.91 0.86
C ASP A 448 -3.17 -5.57 1.02
N GLY A 449 -4.00 -6.62 0.99
CA GLY A 449 -5.46 -6.57 1.02
C GLY A 449 -6.10 -6.06 -0.27
N GLU A 450 -5.50 -6.36 -1.43
CA GLU A 450 -6.07 -6.13 -2.76
C GLU A 450 -6.51 -7.44 -3.43
N ALA A 451 -7.16 -7.33 -4.59
CA ALA A 451 -7.61 -8.47 -5.39
C ALA A 451 -6.49 -9.49 -5.65
N VAL A 452 -6.77 -10.78 -5.46
CA VAL A 452 -5.78 -11.86 -5.66
C VAL A 452 -5.19 -11.83 -7.07
N SER A 453 -6.00 -11.51 -8.08
CA SER A 453 -5.55 -11.36 -9.47
C SER A 453 -4.51 -10.25 -9.63
N SER A 454 -4.75 -9.07 -9.05
CA SER A 454 -3.81 -7.95 -9.08
C SER A 454 -2.46 -8.30 -8.42
N VAL A 455 -2.50 -9.01 -7.28
CA VAL A 455 -1.28 -9.47 -6.59
C VAL A 455 -0.53 -10.51 -7.41
N ALA A 456 -1.23 -11.49 -7.99
CA ALA A 456 -0.63 -12.54 -8.80
C ALA A 456 0.00 -11.99 -10.10
N ASP A 457 -0.68 -11.08 -10.79
CA ASP A 457 -0.15 -10.42 -12.00
C ASP A 457 1.11 -9.60 -11.67
N ALA A 458 1.05 -8.80 -10.60
CA ALA A 458 2.19 -8.01 -10.16
C ALA A 458 3.37 -8.90 -9.72
N ALA A 459 3.10 -10.02 -9.06
CA ALA A 459 4.11 -11.01 -8.65
C ALA A 459 4.81 -11.65 -9.85
N GLU A 460 4.05 -12.03 -10.88
CA GLU A 460 4.61 -12.63 -12.09
C GLU A 460 5.46 -11.62 -12.87
N LEU A 461 5.02 -10.36 -12.97
CA LEU A 461 5.83 -9.27 -13.54
C LEU A 461 7.16 -9.10 -12.80
N LEU A 462 7.15 -9.12 -11.46
CA LEU A 462 8.38 -9.04 -10.66
C LEU A 462 9.26 -10.29 -10.83
N ALA A 463 8.66 -11.48 -10.88
CA ALA A 463 9.40 -12.72 -11.11
C ALA A 463 10.14 -12.69 -12.45
N GLN A 464 9.52 -12.17 -13.51
CA GLN A 464 10.17 -11.98 -14.80
C GLN A 464 11.35 -11.01 -14.72
N GLN A 465 11.21 -9.87 -14.02
CA GLN A 465 12.30 -8.91 -13.80
C GLN A 465 13.49 -9.53 -13.05
N ILE A 466 13.22 -10.35 -12.03
CA ILE A 466 14.27 -11.00 -11.23
C ILE A 466 14.94 -12.13 -12.02
N LEU A 467 14.16 -12.97 -12.71
CA LEU A 467 14.67 -14.07 -13.52
C LEU A 467 15.54 -13.57 -14.68
N ALA A 468 15.13 -12.49 -15.36
CA ALA A 468 15.90 -11.87 -16.42
C ALA A 468 17.28 -11.35 -15.96
N VAL A 469 17.38 -10.88 -14.70
CA VAL A 469 18.67 -10.49 -14.09
C VAL A 469 19.48 -11.70 -13.65
N ARG A 470 18.83 -12.75 -13.13
CA ARG A 470 19.49 -13.98 -12.68
C ARG A 470 20.13 -14.74 -13.84
N THR A 471 19.44 -14.81 -14.99
CA THR A 471 19.88 -15.59 -16.15
C THR A 471 19.66 -14.82 -17.45
N PRO A 472 20.51 -13.80 -17.75
CA PRO A 472 20.33 -12.95 -18.93
C PRO A 472 20.30 -13.75 -20.24
N GLY A 473 19.39 -13.38 -21.15
CA GLY A 473 19.26 -13.99 -22.47
C GLY A 473 18.50 -15.33 -22.51
N ARG A 474 18.09 -15.88 -21.35
CA ARG A 474 17.26 -17.08 -21.30
C ARG A 474 15.77 -16.72 -21.31
N ALA A 475 14.99 -17.37 -22.17
CA ALA A 475 13.53 -17.28 -22.11
C ALA A 475 13.01 -18.03 -20.88
N HIS A 476 12.22 -17.36 -20.05
CA HIS A 476 11.59 -17.94 -18.86
C HIS A 476 10.12 -18.19 -19.14
N GLY A 477 9.71 -19.47 -19.19
CA GLY A 477 8.29 -19.83 -19.31
C GLY A 477 7.50 -19.52 -18.03
N ARG A 478 6.19 -19.27 -18.17
CA ARG A 478 5.24 -19.19 -17.05
C ARG A 478 4.54 -20.54 -16.89
N PRO A 479 4.54 -21.16 -15.70
CA PRO A 479 3.70 -22.33 -15.45
C PRO A 479 2.22 -21.93 -15.54
N VAL A 480 1.45 -22.58 -16.42
CA VAL A 480 0.03 -22.25 -16.64
C VAL A 480 -0.91 -23.07 -15.74
N PHE A 481 -0.54 -24.32 -15.40
CA PHE A 481 -1.40 -25.25 -14.67
C PHE A 481 -0.72 -25.88 -13.43
N ALA A 482 0.14 -25.13 -12.74
CA ALA A 482 0.94 -25.65 -11.61
C ALA A 482 0.78 -24.86 -10.29
N GLU A 483 -0.21 -23.98 -10.19
CA GLU A 483 -0.36 -23.10 -9.02
C GLU A 483 -1.21 -23.76 -7.92
N ASP A 484 -0.55 -24.24 -6.86
CA ASP A 484 -1.19 -24.50 -5.56
C ASP A 484 -1.33 -23.17 -4.80
N LEU A 485 -2.43 -22.46 -5.04
CA LEU A 485 -2.72 -21.18 -4.41
C LEU A 485 -2.81 -21.31 -2.88
N GLU A 486 -3.42 -22.37 -2.36
CA GLU A 486 -3.54 -22.57 -0.90
C GLU A 486 -2.17 -22.77 -0.25
N GLY A 487 -1.32 -23.58 -0.88
CA GLY A 487 0.07 -23.76 -0.47
C GLY A 487 0.88 -22.47 -0.50
N LEU A 488 0.73 -21.67 -1.56
CA LEU A 488 1.39 -20.36 -1.70
C LEU A 488 0.94 -19.37 -0.62
N LEU A 489 -0.37 -19.26 -0.38
CA LEU A 489 -0.93 -18.41 0.66
C LEU A 489 -0.44 -18.81 2.05
N ALA A 490 -0.45 -20.12 2.34
CA ALA A 490 0.09 -20.63 3.60
C ALA A 490 1.58 -20.27 3.74
N ALA A 491 2.38 -20.46 2.69
CA ALA A 491 3.82 -20.16 2.68
C ALA A 491 4.12 -18.66 2.88
N CYS A 492 3.19 -17.79 2.49
CA CYS A 492 3.25 -16.34 2.70
C CYS A 492 2.61 -15.87 4.02
N ARG A 493 2.03 -16.77 4.83
CA ARG A 493 1.18 -16.41 5.98
C ARG A 493 0.09 -15.41 5.58
N ALA A 494 -0.53 -15.66 4.44
CA ALA A 494 -1.58 -14.85 3.86
C ALA A 494 -2.93 -15.55 3.97
N GLU A 495 -3.99 -14.78 3.83
CA GLU A 495 -5.35 -15.29 3.75
C GLU A 495 -6.16 -14.56 2.70
N VAL A 496 -7.18 -15.26 2.20
CA VAL A 496 -8.13 -14.72 1.24
C VAL A 496 -9.41 -14.38 1.96
N ARG A 497 -9.92 -13.19 1.71
CA ARG A 497 -11.22 -12.71 2.21
C ARG A 497 -12.08 -12.32 1.01
N THR A 498 -13.40 -12.34 1.20
CA THR A 498 -14.33 -11.74 0.24
C THR A 498 -14.63 -10.33 0.73
N ALA A 499 -14.36 -9.32 -0.11
CA ALA A 499 -14.61 -7.93 0.18
C ALA A 499 -15.47 -7.30 -0.92
N GLU A 500 -16.41 -6.41 -0.56
CA GLU A 500 -17.19 -5.63 -1.52
C GLU A 500 -16.43 -4.33 -1.86
N GLU A 501 -15.32 -4.46 -2.58
CA GLU A 501 -14.40 -3.33 -2.82
C GLU A 501 -14.32 -2.86 -4.28
N GLU A 502 -14.64 -3.70 -5.27
CA GLU A 502 -14.49 -3.31 -6.68
C GLU A 502 -15.79 -2.80 -7.27
N SER A 503 -15.79 -1.54 -7.71
CA SER A 503 -16.91 -0.94 -8.41
C SER A 503 -16.79 -1.21 -9.92
N VAL A 504 -17.55 -2.16 -10.44
CA VAL A 504 -17.67 -2.40 -11.88
C VAL A 504 -18.91 -1.66 -12.38
N GLY A 505 -18.71 -0.62 -13.20
CA GLY A 505 -19.83 0.20 -13.71
C GLY A 505 -20.60 0.97 -12.63
N GLY A 506 -19.95 1.30 -11.50
CA GLY A 506 -20.58 1.99 -10.37
C GLY A 506 -21.29 1.06 -9.38
N VAL A 507 -21.28 -0.25 -9.61
CA VAL A 507 -21.90 -1.25 -8.74
C VAL A 507 -20.79 -1.98 -7.96
N PRO A 508 -20.85 -2.04 -6.62
CA PRO A 508 -19.90 -2.83 -5.83
C PRO A 508 -20.11 -4.32 -6.12
N VAL A 509 -19.03 -5.01 -6.43
CA VAL A 509 -19.01 -6.46 -6.69
C VAL A 509 -18.11 -7.13 -5.65
N PRO A 510 -18.49 -8.31 -5.11
CA PRO A 510 -17.62 -9.06 -4.22
C PRO A 510 -16.36 -9.54 -4.95
N VAL A 511 -15.20 -9.19 -4.39
CA VAL A 511 -13.88 -9.56 -4.89
C VAL A 511 -13.14 -10.37 -3.84
N ARG A 512 -12.38 -11.37 -4.31
CA ARG A 512 -11.45 -12.12 -3.47
C ARG A 512 -10.19 -11.27 -3.27
N THR A 513 -10.00 -10.76 -2.07
CA THR A 513 -8.80 -10.01 -1.68
C THR A 513 -7.85 -10.91 -0.91
N VAL A 514 -6.54 -10.65 -1.00
CA VAL A 514 -5.49 -11.37 -0.28
C VAL A 514 -4.72 -10.39 0.60
N ALA A 515 -4.51 -10.77 1.86
CA ALA A 515 -3.73 -9.98 2.82
C ALA A 515 -2.82 -10.87 3.66
N TYR A 516 -1.74 -10.30 4.17
CA TYR A 516 -0.97 -10.93 5.24
C TYR A 516 -1.82 -11.11 6.51
N ARG A 517 -1.55 -12.18 7.26
CA ARG A 517 -2.10 -12.40 8.61
C ARG A 517 -1.37 -11.55 9.67
N GLY A 518 -1.28 -10.26 9.42
CA GLY A 518 -0.56 -9.31 10.27
C GLY A 518 -0.10 -8.09 9.51
N THR A 519 -0.34 -6.91 10.08
CA THR A 519 0.03 -5.61 9.51
C THR A 519 1.54 -5.39 9.44
N ALA A 520 2.33 -6.03 10.30
CA ALA A 520 3.79 -5.85 10.34
C ALA A 520 4.56 -6.63 9.27
N LEU A 521 3.93 -7.63 8.62
CA LEU A 521 4.62 -8.50 7.65
C LEU A 521 4.98 -7.77 6.37
N ALA A 522 4.07 -6.96 5.81
CA ALA A 522 4.31 -6.21 4.58
C ALA A 522 5.52 -5.27 4.70
N GLY A 523 5.54 -4.42 5.73
CA GLY A 523 6.68 -3.54 6.00
C GLY A 523 7.98 -4.29 6.27
N SER A 524 7.91 -5.42 6.99
CA SER A 524 9.09 -6.26 7.27
C SER A 524 9.68 -6.89 6.00
N VAL A 525 8.84 -7.33 5.05
CA VAL A 525 9.27 -7.89 3.76
C VAL A 525 9.97 -6.82 2.92
N LEU A 526 9.37 -5.65 2.79
CA LEU A 526 9.94 -4.55 2.01
C LEU A 526 11.29 -4.08 2.60
N ALA A 527 11.37 -3.96 3.93
CA ALA A 527 12.61 -3.61 4.63
C ALA A 527 13.70 -4.67 4.43
N GLU A 528 13.37 -5.97 4.54
CA GLU A 528 14.34 -7.04 4.34
C GLU A 528 14.95 -7.00 2.93
N VAL A 529 14.10 -6.91 1.91
CA VAL A 529 14.53 -6.85 0.50
C VAL A 529 15.38 -5.60 0.25
N TRP A 530 14.95 -4.44 0.73
CA TRP A 530 15.65 -3.20 0.46
C TRP A 530 17.00 -3.10 1.19
N HIS A 531 17.11 -3.60 2.42
CA HIS A 531 18.34 -3.47 3.22
C HIS A 531 19.32 -4.61 3.04
N ARG A 532 18.86 -5.86 2.86
CA ARG A 532 19.75 -7.03 2.80
C ARG A 532 19.99 -7.56 1.39
N HIS A 533 19.08 -7.29 0.45
CA HIS A 533 19.17 -7.83 -0.91
C HIS A 533 19.43 -6.72 -1.94
N HIS A 534 20.60 -6.07 -1.87
CA HIS A 534 20.96 -4.96 -2.76
C HIS A 534 20.79 -5.26 -4.25
N ALA A 535 21.10 -6.49 -4.69
CA ALA A 535 20.91 -6.93 -6.07
C ALA A 535 19.43 -6.95 -6.53
N ALA A 536 18.49 -7.05 -5.59
CA ALA A 536 17.06 -7.02 -5.87
C ALA A 536 16.51 -5.59 -6.04
N ARG A 537 17.22 -4.55 -5.55
CA ARG A 537 16.76 -3.15 -5.63
C ARG A 537 16.49 -2.70 -7.07
N GLY A 538 17.38 -3.05 -8.01
CA GLY A 538 17.24 -2.70 -9.42
C GLY A 538 15.98 -3.31 -10.07
N PRO A 539 15.79 -4.64 -10.02
CA PRO A 539 14.56 -5.30 -10.45
C PRO A 539 13.29 -4.73 -9.79
N VAL A 540 13.29 -4.54 -8.47
CA VAL A 540 12.15 -3.99 -7.73
C VAL A 540 11.85 -2.55 -8.18
N ALA A 541 12.87 -1.72 -8.40
CA ALA A 541 12.67 -0.34 -8.84
C ALA A 541 12.17 -0.23 -10.29
N ARG A 542 12.59 -1.13 -11.18
CA ARG A 542 12.00 -1.23 -12.52
C ARG A 542 10.55 -1.71 -12.46
N TRP A 543 10.30 -2.76 -11.70
CA TRP A 543 8.96 -3.31 -11.51
C TRP A 543 7.97 -2.28 -10.94
N LEU A 544 8.33 -1.52 -9.89
CA LEU A 544 7.47 -0.46 -9.36
C LEU A 544 7.17 0.64 -10.39
N ARG A 545 8.12 0.95 -11.29
CA ARG A 545 7.90 1.87 -12.42
C ARG A 545 7.00 1.27 -13.49
N ASP A 546 7.09 -0.03 -13.73
CA ASP A 546 6.19 -0.73 -14.67
C ASP A 546 4.75 -0.73 -14.13
N LEU A 547 4.56 -0.90 -12.81
CA LEU A 547 3.26 -0.77 -12.16
C LEU A 547 2.65 0.64 -12.30
N ALA A 548 3.45 1.69 -12.52
CA ALA A 548 2.95 3.05 -12.72
C ALA A 548 2.12 3.22 -14.00
N VAL A 549 2.12 2.23 -14.91
CA VAL A 549 1.32 2.22 -16.14
C VAL A 549 0.02 1.44 -15.97
N ASP A 550 -0.13 0.63 -14.92
CA ASP A 550 -1.33 -0.19 -14.70
C ASP A 550 -2.59 0.69 -14.69
N PRO A 551 -3.67 0.32 -15.42
CA PRO A 551 -4.89 1.13 -15.49
C PRO A 551 -5.68 1.14 -14.17
N ARG A 552 -5.39 0.22 -13.24
CA ARG A 552 -6.11 0.07 -11.97
C ARG A 552 -5.48 0.99 -10.91
N PRO A 553 -6.20 2.00 -10.38
CA PRO A 553 -5.68 2.89 -9.34
C PRO A 553 -5.20 2.15 -8.10
N GLN A 554 -5.85 1.04 -7.74
CA GLN A 554 -5.47 0.20 -6.60
C GLN A 554 -4.04 -0.35 -6.70
N VAL A 555 -3.53 -0.58 -7.91
CA VAL A 555 -2.18 -1.11 -8.13
C VAL A 555 -1.14 0.00 -8.08
N TRP A 556 -1.27 1.00 -8.96
CA TRP A 556 -0.21 1.99 -9.16
C TRP A 556 -0.09 2.97 -7.99
N VAL A 557 -1.18 3.33 -7.31
CA VAL A 557 -1.14 4.25 -6.16
C VAL A 557 -0.47 3.61 -4.96
N ARG A 558 -0.76 2.33 -4.69
CA ARG A 558 -0.07 1.58 -3.62
C ARG A 558 1.41 1.43 -3.91
N ALA A 559 1.76 1.11 -5.15
CA ALA A 559 3.14 1.10 -5.59
C ALA A 559 3.82 2.48 -5.41
N ALA A 560 3.10 3.58 -5.62
CA ALA A 560 3.61 4.94 -5.39
C ALA A 560 3.86 5.24 -3.90
N VAL A 561 2.93 4.85 -3.03
CA VAL A 561 3.08 4.98 -1.57
C VAL A 561 4.29 4.18 -1.10
N VAL A 562 4.43 2.93 -1.53
CA VAL A 562 5.60 2.10 -1.21
C VAL A 562 6.90 2.67 -1.78
N ALA A 563 6.89 3.20 -3.01
CA ALA A 563 8.07 3.84 -3.58
C ALA A 563 8.52 5.06 -2.75
N GLY A 564 7.57 5.83 -2.20
CA GLY A 564 7.86 6.92 -1.26
C GLY A 564 8.47 6.42 0.04
N GLU A 565 7.91 5.38 0.66
CA GLU A 565 8.45 4.78 1.88
C GLU A 565 9.86 4.18 1.65
N LEU A 566 10.09 3.43 0.56
CA LEU A 566 11.41 2.90 0.21
C LEU A 566 12.44 4.00 -0.05
N ALA A 567 12.01 5.13 -0.63
CA ALA A 567 12.87 6.29 -0.79
C ALA A 567 13.28 6.92 0.55
N THR A 568 12.51 6.77 1.63
CA THR A 568 12.99 7.21 2.96
C THR A 568 14.13 6.35 3.49
N ALA A 569 14.19 5.06 3.12
CA ALA A 569 15.25 4.15 3.56
C ALA A 569 16.59 4.41 2.85
N ASP A 570 16.57 4.89 1.60
CA ASP A 570 17.76 5.28 0.82
C ASP A 570 17.37 6.39 -0.18
N LEU A 571 17.38 7.65 0.29
CA LEU A 571 16.85 8.78 -0.47
C LEU A 571 17.59 9.00 -1.78
N GLY A 572 18.92 8.87 -1.79
CA GLY A 572 19.71 9.06 -3.00
C GLY A 572 19.32 8.06 -4.09
N TYR A 573 19.26 6.78 -3.74
CA TYR A 573 18.89 5.73 -4.69
C TYR A 573 17.41 5.77 -5.06
N GLY A 574 16.51 5.84 -4.08
CA GLY A 574 15.06 5.86 -4.30
C GLY A 574 14.62 7.06 -5.13
N PHE A 575 15.18 8.24 -4.86
CA PHE A 575 14.88 9.43 -5.67
C PHE A 575 15.37 9.27 -7.11
N ALA A 576 16.60 8.78 -7.32
CA ALA A 576 17.19 8.64 -8.65
C ALA A 576 16.52 7.56 -9.51
N GLU A 577 16.18 6.41 -8.91
CA GLU A 577 15.68 5.24 -9.64
C GLU A 577 14.15 5.12 -9.67
N LEU A 578 13.43 5.58 -8.65
CA LEU A 578 11.96 5.47 -8.57
C LEU A 578 11.27 6.78 -8.95
N ILE A 579 11.65 7.90 -8.34
CA ILE A 579 10.88 9.15 -8.41
C ILE A 579 11.25 9.98 -9.64
N ARG A 580 12.54 10.23 -9.86
CA ARG A 580 13.03 11.14 -10.90
C ARG A 580 12.62 10.71 -12.32
N PRO A 581 12.73 9.41 -12.73
CA PRO A 581 12.35 9.00 -14.08
C PRO A 581 10.86 9.20 -14.39
N LEU A 582 10.01 9.04 -13.37
CA LEU A 582 8.57 9.18 -13.48
C LEU A 582 8.13 10.66 -13.45
N SER A 583 8.84 11.52 -12.73
CA SER A 583 8.53 12.97 -12.63
C SER A 583 8.65 13.76 -13.93
N VAL A 584 9.44 13.26 -14.89
CA VAL A 584 9.65 13.86 -16.21
C VAL A 584 8.94 13.11 -17.33
N ALA A 585 8.19 12.05 -17.00
CA ALA A 585 7.50 11.24 -17.98
C ALA A 585 6.44 12.07 -18.72
N LYS A 586 6.24 11.77 -20.01
CA LYS A 586 5.16 12.37 -20.80
C LYS A 586 3.78 11.97 -20.27
N ASP A 587 3.66 10.70 -19.86
CA ASP A 587 2.45 10.15 -19.29
C ASP A 587 2.11 10.80 -17.93
N THR A 588 0.86 11.22 -17.78
CA THR A 588 0.38 11.94 -16.60
C THR A 588 0.23 11.03 -15.39
N ARG A 589 -0.14 9.76 -15.57
CA ARG A 589 -0.24 8.76 -14.48
C ARG A 589 1.13 8.53 -13.82
N ARG A 590 2.19 8.36 -14.62
CA ARG A 590 3.57 8.29 -14.11
C ARG A 590 3.99 9.52 -13.30
N ARG A 591 3.61 10.73 -13.74
CA ARG A 591 3.88 11.96 -12.97
C ARG A 591 3.07 12.00 -11.66
N PHE A 592 1.81 11.53 -11.69
CA PHE A 592 0.97 11.42 -10.50
C PHE A 592 1.56 10.44 -9.48
N PHE A 593 2.05 9.29 -9.95
CA PHE A 593 2.81 8.34 -9.14
C PHE A 593 4.00 9.03 -8.45
N ALA A 594 4.81 9.79 -9.20
CA ALA A 594 5.97 10.49 -8.63
C ALA A 594 5.58 11.52 -7.56
N ALA A 595 4.50 12.28 -7.79
CA ALA A 595 3.98 13.24 -6.81
C ALA A 595 3.46 12.55 -5.53
N THR A 596 2.80 11.40 -5.69
CA THR A 596 2.30 10.58 -4.57
C THR A 596 3.46 10.02 -3.74
N ALA A 597 4.50 9.50 -4.40
CA ALA A 597 5.71 9.03 -3.73
C ALA A 597 6.44 10.16 -2.97
N LEU A 598 6.54 11.36 -3.55
CA LEU A 598 7.11 12.54 -2.88
C LEU A 598 6.30 12.98 -1.67
N SER A 599 4.97 13.03 -1.81
CA SER A 599 4.05 13.33 -0.71
C SER A 599 4.23 12.34 0.43
N GLN A 600 4.46 11.06 0.13
CA GLN A 600 4.64 10.05 1.15
C GLN A 600 5.99 10.15 1.84
N ALA A 601 7.07 10.34 1.08
CA ALA A 601 8.40 10.59 1.64
C ALA A 601 8.44 11.84 2.53
N ALA A 602 7.64 12.87 2.23
CA ALA A 602 7.55 14.10 3.02
C ALA A 602 6.86 13.95 4.39
N GLY A 603 6.29 12.77 4.70
CA GLY A 603 5.64 12.51 5.98
C GLY A 603 6.60 12.64 7.19
N ARG A 604 7.92 12.43 7.00
CA ARG A 604 8.91 12.37 8.10
C ARG A 604 10.06 13.36 7.92
N GLU A 605 10.59 13.89 9.02
CA GLU A 605 11.86 14.66 9.01
C GLU A 605 13.06 13.69 9.05
N PRO A 606 14.22 13.97 8.41
CA PRO A 606 14.58 15.15 7.59
C PRO A 606 14.10 15.11 6.13
N TYR A 607 13.37 14.08 5.74
CA TYR A 607 12.96 13.85 4.35
C TYR A 607 12.03 14.94 3.81
N ARG A 608 11.12 15.46 4.65
CA ARG A 608 10.27 16.60 4.32
C ARG A 608 11.08 17.82 3.87
N SER A 609 12.13 18.19 4.60
CA SER A 609 13.02 19.29 4.21
C SER A 609 13.71 19.06 2.87
N ALA A 610 14.17 17.83 2.59
CA ALA A 610 14.79 17.49 1.32
C ALA A 610 13.79 17.53 0.15
N VAL A 611 12.59 16.96 0.34
CA VAL A 611 11.50 16.98 -0.65
C VAL A 611 11.05 18.41 -0.93
N ARG A 612 10.95 19.26 0.09
CA ARG A 612 10.64 20.69 -0.07
C ARG A 612 11.66 21.41 -0.96
N GLY A 613 12.95 21.13 -0.78
CA GLY A 613 14.00 21.65 -1.66
C GLY A 613 13.79 21.24 -3.12
N VAL A 614 13.58 19.94 -3.37
CA VAL A 614 13.32 19.41 -4.71
C VAL A 614 12.08 20.03 -5.37
N VAL A 615 10.97 20.13 -4.64
CA VAL A 615 9.71 20.67 -5.16
C VAL A 615 9.83 22.17 -5.45
N THR A 616 10.58 22.90 -4.64
CA THR A 616 10.86 24.33 -4.89
C THR A 616 11.70 24.49 -6.16
N ASP A 617 12.76 23.69 -6.33
CA ASP A 617 13.58 23.70 -7.54
C ASP A 617 12.76 23.32 -8.80
N TRP A 618 11.86 22.35 -8.66
CA TRP A 618 10.99 21.91 -9.77
C TRP A 618 9.92 22.92 -10.12
N ALA A 619 9.40 23.67 -9.17
CA ALA A 619 8.46 24.77 -9.42
C ALA A 619 9.06 25.81 -10.37
N ASP A 620 10.38 26.04 -10.27
CA ASP A 620 11.11 26.99 -11.09
C ASP A 620 11.82 26.36 -12.30
N ALA A 621 11.76 25.04 -12.48
CA ALA A 621 12.43 24.34 -13.58
C ALA A 621 11.87 24.72 -14.97
N PRO A 622 12.70 24.71 -16.03
CA PRO A 622 12.25 24.97 -17.40
C PRO A 622 11.36 23.85 -17.96
N VAL A 623 11.44 22.64 -17.39
CA VAL A 623 10.72 21.45 -17.86
C VAL A 623 9.26 21.47 -17.33
N PRO A 624 8.24 21.56 -18.20
CA PRO A 624 6.83 21.62 -17.76
C PRO A 624 6.37 20.40 -16.95
N ALA A 625 6.88 19.20 -17.28
CA ALA A 625 6.56 17.97 -16.56
C ALA A 625 6.96 18.01 -15.07
N LEU A 626 8.11 18.62 -14.74
CA LEU A 626 8.55 18.79 -13.37
C LEU A 626 7.65 19.75 -12.60
N ARG A 627 7.26 20.87 -13.22
CA ARG A 627 6.33 21.84 -12.63
C ARG A 627 4.96 21.22 -12.35
N TRP A 628 4.46 20.41 -13.29
CA TRP A 628 3.21 19.65 -13.11
C TRP A 628 3.29 18.74 -11.88
N THR A 629 4.38 17.96 -11.77
CA THR A 629 4.60 17.03 -10.65
C THR A 629 4.73 17.79 -9.31
N ALA A 630 5.44 18.92 -9.31
CA ALA A 630 5.60 19.78 -8.15
C ALA A 630 4.25 20.36 -7.67
N ALA A 631 3.40 20.84 -8.58
CA ALA A 631 2.08 21.36 -8.23
C ALA A 631 1.19 20.31 -7.55
N LEU A 632 1.18 19.09 -8.08
CA LEU A 632 0.39 18.01 -7.48
C LEU A 632 0.93 17.58 -6.11
N ALA A 633 2.26 17.54 -5.95
CA ALA A 633 2.92 17.20 -4.69
C ALA A 633 2.66 18.26 -3.60
N LEU A 634 2.72 19.55 -3.94
CA LEU A 634 2.38 20.66 -3.05
C LEU A 634 0.95 20.57 -2.52
N GLY A 635 0.01 20.14 -3.37
CA GLY A 635 -1.40 19.96 -2.99
C GLY A 635 -1.67 18.87 -1.95
N SER A 636 -0.68 18.06 -1.58
CA SER A 636 -0.81 17.12 -0.45
C SER A 636 -0.85 17.80 0.91
N GLY A 637 -0.40 19.05 1.02
CA GLY A 637 -0.27 19.73 2.32
C GLY A 637 0.83 19.18 3.23
N ARG A 638 1.62 18.19 2.80
CA ARG A 638 2.66 17.55 3.64
C ARG A 638 4.07 18.14 3.47
N ILE A 639 4.31 18.86 2.36
CA ILE A 639 5.66 19.26 1.94
C ILE A 639 6.06 20.64 2.49
N VAL A 640 5.12 21.58 2.51
CA VAL A 640 5.33 22.96 2.96
C VAL A 640 4.41 23.20 4.14
N ASP A 641 4.97 23.59 5.28
CA ASP A 641 4.20 23.82 6.50
C ASP A 641 3.35 25.10 6.44
N ASP A 642 3.87 26.16 5.79
CA ASP A 642 3.14 27.41 5.59
C ASP A 642 2.18 27.34 4.39
N THR A 643 0.88 27.44 4.66
CA THR A 643 -0.17 27.40 3.65
C THR A 643 -0.02 28.52 2.62
N ARG A 644 0.34 29.74 3.04
CA ARG A 644 0.47 30.87 2.11
C ARG A 644 1.62 30.64 1.13
N GLN A 645 2.79 30.24 1.61
CA GLN A 645 3.93 29.88 0.76
C GLN A 645 3.58 28.76 -0.24
N ALA A 646 2.85 27.72 0.20
CA ALA A 646 2.41 26.64 -0.69
C ALA A 646 1.50 27.15 -1.80
N MET A 647 0.53 28.02 -1.45
CA MET A 647 -0.35 28.66 -2.42
C MET A 647 0.44 29.54 -3.39
N GLU A 648 1.37 30.36 -2.92
CA GLU A 648 2.20 31.22 -3.78
C GLU A 648 3.06 30.42 -4.76
N LEU A 649 3.63 29.28 -4.34
CA LEU A 649 4.32 28.34 -5.23
C LEU A 649 3.38 27.79 -6.31
N LEU A 650 2.16 27.39 -5.94
CA LEU A 650 1.14 26.92 -6.89
C LEU A 650 0.74 28.03 -7.88
N CYS A 651 0.59 29.27 -7.41
CA CYS A 651 0.32 30.44 -8.26
C CYS A 651 1.46 30.68 -9.26
N ARG A 652 2.72 30.64 -8.82
CA ARG A 652 3.88 30.77 -9.71
C ARG A 652 3.93 29.67 -10.77
N ILE A 653 3.66 28.42 -10.38
CA ILE A 653 3.59 27.31 -11.35
C ILE A 653 2.46 27.53 -12.35
N GLY A 654 1.28 27.92 -11.86
CA GLY A 654 0.08 28.11 -12.66
C GLY A 654 0.09 29.34 -13.56
N GLY A 655 0.91 30.36 -13.28
CA GLY A 655 1.07 31.56 -14.09
C GLY A 655 2.06 31.42 -15.27
N ARG A 656 3.01 30.48 -15.18
CA ARG A 656 4.06 30.29 -16.20
C ARG A 656 3.53 29.77 -17.54
N ASP A 657 4.26 30.09 -18.61
CA ASP A 657 4.00 29.68 -19.99
C ASP A 657 2.53 29.89 -20.37
N GLU A 658 2.05 31.12 -20.15
CA GLU A 658 0.67 31.53 -20.41
C GLU A 658 -0.38 30.72 -19.63
N GLY A 659 0.03 30.12 -18.51
CA GLY A 659 -0.74 29.28 -17.62
C GLY A 659 -0.97 27.85 -18.10
N ALA A 660 -0.01 27.28 -18.83
CA ALA A 660 -0.04 25.88 -19.27
C ALA A 660 -0.22 24.87 -18.12
N GLN A 661 0.14 25.24 -16.88
CA GLN A 661 0.00 24.40 -15.68
C GLN A 661 -1.10 24.90 -14.72
N ALA A 662 -1.97 25.81 -15.15
CA ALA A 662 -3.01 26.40 -14.31
C ALA A 662 -4.00 25.36 -13.78
N LEU A 663 -4.36 24.33 -14.58
CA LEU A 663 -5.32 23.29 -14.19
C LEU A 663 -4.79 22.38 -13.07
N VAL A 664 -3.52 21.97 -13.12
CA VAL A 664 -2.91 21.16 -12.06
C VAL A 664 -2.58 22.00 -10.83
N ALA A 665 -2.19 23.27 -11.01
CA ALA A 665 -1.98 24.20 -9.91
C ALA A 665 -3.28 24.47 -9.13
N SER A 666 -4.39 24.69 -9.83
CA SER A 666 -5.70 24.85 -9.20
C SER A 666 -6.17 23.55 -8.53
N TYR A 667 -5.76 22.38 -9.04
CA TYR A 667 -6.08 21.08 -8.44
C TYR A 667 -5.36 20.93 -7.09
N GLY A 668 -4.06 21.22 -7.07
CA GLY A 668 -3.27 21.22 -5.85
C GLY A 668 -3.79 22.23 -4.81
N ALA A 669 -4.12 23.44 -5.23
CA ALA A 669 -4.66 24.48 -4.34
C ALA A 669 -6.03 24.09 -3.77
N THR A 670 -6.90 23.48 -4.59
CA THR A 670 -8.21 22.98 -4.13
C THR A 670 -8.06 21.89 -3.07
N ARG A 671 -7.07 21.00 -3.22
CA ARG A 671 -6.77 19.95 -2.21
C ARG A 671 -6.33 20.54 -0.87
N LEU A 672 -5.61 21.67 -0.86
CA LEU A 672 -5.26 22.37 0.39
C LEU A 672 -6.49 22.96 1.09
N VAL A 673 -7.53 23.34 0.33
CA VAL A 673 -8.81 23.80 0.90
C VAL A 673 -9.65 22.61 1.40
N ALA A 674 -9.45 21.41 0.85
CA ALA A 674 -10.18 20.20 1.21
C ALA A 674 -9.52 19.41 2.37
N GLY A 675 -9.07 20.10 3.41
CA GLY A 675 -8.36 19.51 4.55
C GLY A 675 -8.27 20.42 5.78
N SER A 676 -7.36 20.15 6.71
CA SER A 676 -7.23 20.90 7.96
C SER A 676 -6.77 22.36 7.77
N ARG A 677 -6.22 22.68 6.59
CA ARG A 677 -5.77 24.02 6.17
C ARG A 677 -6.85 24.85 5.48
N ALA A 678 -8.10 24.35 5.44
CA ALA A 678 -9.20 24.99 4.73
C ALA A 678 -9.37 26.48 5.03
N GLY A 679 -9.36 26.87 6.31
CA GLY A 679 -9.54 28.27 6.72
C GLY A 679 -8.44 29.20 6.18
N GLU A 680 -7.18 28.79 6.30
CA GLU A 680 -6.03 29.54 5.79
C GLU A 680 -6.06 29.63 4.25
N ALA A 681 -6.21 28.48 3.58
CA ALA A 681 -6.19 28.41 2.12
C ALA A 681 -7.37 29.18 1.49
N ALA A 682 -8.58 29.06 2.04
CA ALA A 682 -9.75 29.80 1.56
C ALA A 682 -9.59 31.31 1.78
N THR A 683 -8.95 31.73 2.88
CA THR A 683 -8.64 33.15 3.13
C THR A 683 -7.68 33.71 2.08
N VAL A 684 -6.63 32.96 1.71
CA VAL A 684 -5.70 33.36 0.63
C VAL A 684 -6.43 33.49 -0.71
N LEU A 685 -7.29 32.53 -1.06
CA LEU A 685 -8.09 32.58 -2.29
C LEU A 685 -9.04 33.79 -2.32
N ARG A 686 -9.69 34.10 -1.19
CA ARG A 686 -10.52 35.29 -1.03
C ARG A 686 -9.71 36.56 -1.26
N GLU A 687 -8.54 36.69 -0.63
CA GLU A 687 -7.65 37.85 -0.81
C GLU A 687 -7.19 38.04 -2.26
N TRP A 688 -6.83 36.95 -2.93
CA TRP A 688 -6.44 36.98 -4.34
C TRP A 688 -7.59 37.35 -5.26
N SER A 689 -8.81 36.93 -4.94
CA SER A 689 -10.01 37.34 -5.66
C SER A 689 -10.39 38.81 -5.42
N GLU A 690 -9.78 39.46 -4.42
CA GLU A 690 -9.98 40.88 -4.07
C GLU A 690 -8.96 41.79 -4.71
N ASN A 691 -7.70 41.55 -4.37
CA ASN A 691 -6.60 42.47 -4.59
C ASN A 691 -5.40 41.75 -5.21
N GLY A 692 -5.60 40.54 -5.74
CA GLY A 692 -4.53 39.74 -6.32
C GLY A 692 -4.05 40.26 -7.67
N SER A 693 -2.85 39.85 -8.07
CA SER A 693 -2.39 39.97 -9.45
C SER A 693 -3.31 39.21 -10.42
N ALA A 694 -3.18 39.45 -11.72
CA ALA A 694 -3.96 38.71 -12.74
C ALA A 694 -3.79 37.19 -12.61
N GLU A 695 -2.58 36.71 -12.30
CA GLU A 695 -2.29 35.29 -12.09
C GLU A 695 -2.97 34.74 -10.84
N GLN A 696 -2.91 35.50 -9.74
CA GLN A 696 -3.55 35.14 -8.47
C GLN A 696 -5.07 35.10 -8.60
N LEU A 697 -5.66 36.11 -9.24
CA LEU A 697 -7.09 36.14 -9.53
C LEU A 697 -7.50 34.96 -10.41
N ASN A 698 -6.74 34.67 -11.48
CA ASN A 698 -7.02 33.56 -12.37
C ASN A 698 -6.98 32.21 -11.65
N LEU A 699 -5.93 31.96 -10.84
CA LEU A 699 -5.84 30.75 -10.03
C LEU A 699 -6.99 30.67 -9.02
N ALA A 700 -7.34 31.77 -8.36
CA ALA A 700 -8.44 31.80 -7.40
C ALA A 700 -9.78 31.47 -8.04
N MET A 701 -10.07 32.00 -9.24
CA MET A 701 -11.30 31.69 -9.95
C MET A 701 -11.34 30.25 -10.47
N LEU A 702 -10.20 29.69 -10.92
CA LEU A 702 -10.12 28.27 -11.29
C LEU A 702 -10.33 27.35 -10.07
N CYS A 703 -9.75 27.68 -8.91
CA CYS A 703 -10.01 26.95 -7.67
C CYS A 703 -11.48 27.06 -7.26
N ALA A 704 -12.08 28.25 -7.39
CA ALA A 704 -13.49 28.47 -7.09
C ALA A 704 -14.40 27.57 -7.94
N VAL A 705 -14.19 27.52 -9.26
CA VAL A 705 -14.92 26.62 -10.16
C VAL A 705 -14.81 25.16 -9.71
N ARG A 706 -13.60 24.69 -9.40
CA ARG A 706 -13.40 23.31 -8.96
C ARG A 706 -14.03 23.02 -7.58
N LEU A 707 -13.89 23.94 -6.62
CA LEU A 707 -14.51 23.85 -5.30
C LEU A 707 -16.04 23.73 -5.37
N PHE A 708 -16.67 24.46 -6.30
CA PHE A 708 -18.13 24.49 -6.39
C PHE A 708 -18.74 23.28 -7.10
N CYS A 709 -17.96 22.63 -7.97
CA CYS A 709 -18.43 21.47 -8.73
C CYS A 709 -17.96 20.12 -8.14
N ALA A 710 -16.94 20.10 -7.28
CA ALA A 710 -16.40 18.86 -6.71
C ALA A 710 -17.21 18.30 -5.54
N ARG A 711 -17.15 16.97 -5.38
CA ARG A 711 -17.59 16.28 -4.16
C ARG A 711 -16.43 16.19 -3.17
N THR A 712 -16.76 15.94 -1.91
CA THR A 712 -15.75 15.87 -0.84
C THR A 712 -14.72 14.78 -1.13
N ASP A 713 -15.15 13.59 -1.56
CA ASP A 713 -14.26 12.47 -1.86
C ASP A 713 -13.45 12.58 -3.16
N ASP A 714 -13.68 13.63 -3.96
CA ASP A 714 -12.86 13.96 -5.13
C ASP A 714 -11.55 14.67 -4.74
N MET A 715 -11.58 15.47 -3.66
CA MET A 715 -10.48 16.39 -3.30
C MET A 715 -9.87 16.09 -1.93
N TRP A 716 -10.67 15.65 -0.96
CA TRP A 716 -10.18 15.41 0.40
C TRP A 716 -9.24 14.20 0.47
N GLN A 717 -8.14 14.38 1.18
CA GLN A 717 -7.19 13.32 1.54
C GLN A 717 -6.92 13.36 3.05
N ALA A 718 -6.87 12.18 3.67
CA ALA A 718 -6.59 12.07 5.09
C ALA A 718 -5.17 12.57 5.39
N GLU A 719 -5.08 13.46 6.36
CA GLU A 719 -3.84 14.01 6.86
C GLU A 719 -3.41 13.16 8.07
N GLU A 720 -2.13 12.81 8.16
CA GLU A 720 -1.63 12.15 9.37
C GLU A 720 -1.57 13.18 10.49
N SER A 721 -2.12 12.88 11.68
CA SER A 721 -1.86 13.72 12.85
C SER A 721 -0.39 13.60 13.22
N ASP A 722 0.31 14.72 13.39
CA ASP A 722 1.55 14.69 14.15
C ASP A 722 1.15 14.16 15.55
N GLY A 723 1.80 13.09 16.02
CA GLY A 723 1.41 12.36 17.23
C GLY A 723 1.16 13.26 18.46
N PRO A 724 0.62 12.70 19.57
CA PRO A 724 -0.09 13.45 20.59
C PRO A 724 0.67 14.70 21.06
N GLY A 725 0.17 15.87 20.65
CA GLY A 725 0.32 17.14 21.34
C GLY A 725 1.74 17.67 21.57
N ALA A 726 2.65 17.60 20.60
CA ALA A 726 3.78 18.54 20.62
C ALA A 726 3.24 19.92 20.19
N PRO A 727 3.30 20.97 21.05
CA PRO A 727 2.91 22.30 20.62
C PRO A 727 3.78 22.73 19.42
N PRO A 728 3.28 23.60 18.53
CA PRO A 728 4.10 24.11 17.44
C PRO A 728 5.38 24.67 18.07
N ALA A 729 6.54 24.17 17.62
CA ALA A 729 7.82 24.68 18.09
C ALA A 729 7.81 26.19 17.87
N ASP A 730 7.84 26.93 18.97
CA ASP A 730 7.98 28.38 18.94
C ASP A 730 9.11 28.72 17.99
N ALA A 731 8.83 29.67 17.10
CA ALA A 731 9.79 30.25 16.18
C ALA A 731 10.85 31.01 16.96
N ALA A 732 11.75 30.29 17.63
CA ALA A 732 12.93 30.81 18.28
C ALA A 732 14.15 30.25 17.55
N THR A 733 14.79 31.16 16.81
CA THR A 733 16.18 31.10 16.33
C THR A 733 17.08 30.12 17.09
N SER A 734 17.30 28.95 16.49
CA SER A 734 18.51 28.16 16.74
C SER A 734 19.13 27.80 15.39
N VAL A 735 20.08 28.64 14.98
CA VAL A 735 21.02 28.33 13.91
C VAL A 735 21.85 27.12 14.36
N PRO A 736 21.92 26.00 13.62
CA PRO A 736 22.90 24.98 13.89
C PRO A 736 24.26 25.53 13.44
N ALA A 737 25.11 25.85 14.42
CA ALA A 737 26.51 26.11 14.18
C ALA A 737 27.22 24.81 13.74
N SER A 738 28.11 24.98 12.77
CA SER A 738 29.18 24.06 12.35
C SER A 738 28.80 22.65 11.89
N VAL A 739 28.66 22.48 10.57
CA VAL A 739 29.08 21.24 9.90
C VAL A 739 30.41 21.50 9.22
N SER A 740 31.45 20.90 9.78
CA SER A 740 32.82 20.89 9.27
C SER A 740 32.86 20.32 7.85
N ARG A 741 33.36 21.12 6.91
CA ARG A 741 33.66 20.69 5.54
C ARG A 741 34.88 19.78 5.57
N VAL A 742 34.69 18.48 5.36
CA VAL A 742 35.76 17.57 4.94
C VAL A 742 35.68 17.47 3.42
N TRP A 743 36.64 18.09 2.74
CA TRP A 743 36.87 17.92 1.32
C TRP A 743 37.62 16.59 1.08
N GLY A 744 37.03 15.70 0.29
CA GLY A 744 37.73 14.60 -0.39
C GLY A 744 37.76 14.88 -1.90
N PRO A 745 38.87 14.65 -2.62
CA PRO A 745 39.03 15.09 -4.00
C PRO A 745 38.39 14.09 -4.99
N GLY A 746 37.52 14.58 -5.87
CA GLY A 746 36.92 13.76 -6.93
C GLY A 746 35.70 14.41 -7.57
N GLY A 747 35.86 15.62 -8.09
CA GLY A 747 34.78 16.40 -8.67
C GLY A 747 34.48 16.06 -10.13
N VAL A 748 33.18 16.04 -10.48
CA VAL A 748 32.70 16.42 -11.81
C VAL A 748 31.88 17.70 -11.61
N ARG A 749 32.38 18.82 -12.13
CA ARG A 749 31.71 20.13 -12.12
C ARG A 749 30.69 20.18 -13.27
N LEU A 750 29.43 20.45 -12.95
CA LEU A 750 28.48 21.00 -13.93
C LEU A 750 28.76 22.49 -14.08
N ALA A 751 29.26 22.87 -15.26
CA ALA A 751 29.48 24.24 -15.65
C ALA A 751 28.15 24.93 -15.96
N GLY A 752 27.84 25.98 -15.22
CA GLY A 752 26.73 26.90 -15.47
C GLY A 752 27.14 28.29 -14.97
N ARG A 753 27.29 29.19 -15.92
CA ARG A 753 27.85 30.55 -15.84
C ARG A 753 27.18 31.39 -14.74
N MET A 754 27.97 31.87 -13.76
CA MET A 754 27.56 32.90 -12.80
C MET A 754 27.42 34.25 -13.53
N PRO A 755 26.30 34.99 -13.40
CA PRO A 755 26.31 36.42 -13.71
C PRO A 755 27.04 37.18 -12.59
N GLY A 756 27.78 38.22 -12.99
CA GLY A 756 28.70 38.96 -12.13
C GLY A 756 28.04 39.62 -10.91
N GLN A 757 28.82 39.69 -9.84
CA GLN A 757 28.55 40.53 -8.67
C GLN A 757 28.23 41.97 -9.10
N PRO A 758 27.12 42.57 -8.66
CA PRO A 758 27.11 43.96 -8.30
C PRO A 758 27.67 44.11 -6.89
N GLY A 759 28.60 45.06 -6.74
CA GLY A 759 29.16 45.49 -5.48
C GLY A 759 28.11 45.98 -4.49
N GLY A 760 28.53 46.02 -3.22
CA GLY A 760 27.68 46.25 -2.06
C GLY A 760 26.71 47.43 -2.18
N ALA A 761 25.49 47.17 -1.74
CA ALA A 761 24.53 48.19 -1.35
C ALA A 761 23.66 47.65 -0.22
N GLY A 762 23.66 48.38 0.90
CA GLY A 762 22.52 48.55 1.80
C GLY A 762 21.98 47.31 2.54
N GLN A 763 22.11 47.33 3.86
CA GLN A 763 21.11 46.72 4.75
C GLN A 763 19.74 47.30 4.41
N HIS A 764 19.01 46.70 3.47
CA HIS A 764 17.59 46.94 3.32
C HIS A 764 16.86 46.10 4.35
N ALA A 765 16.30 46.82 5.32
CA ALA A 765 15.41 46.34 6.34
C ALA A 765 14.41 45.33 5.77
N ARG A 766 14.22 44.23 6.51
CA ARG A 766 13.04 43.37 6.42
C ARG A 766 11.80 44.22 6.69
N THR A 767 11.21 44.80 5.66
CA THR A 767 9.95 45.53 5.75
C THR A 767 8.79 44.54 5.63
N GLY A 768 8.06 44.37 6.73
CA GLY A 768 6.64 43.99 6.77
C GLY A 768 6.30 42.55 6.38
N LEU A 769 6.60 41.57 7.24
CA LEU A 769 5.82 40.34 7.27
C LEU A 769 4.48 40.65 7.93
N ASP A 770 3.45 40.82 7.09
CA ASP A 770 2.01 40.69 7.33
C ASP A 770 1.56 40.76 8.80
N GLU A 771 1.14 41.94 9.28
CA GLU A 771 0.59 42.20 10.63
C GLU A 771 -0.78 41.53 10.88
N ARG A 772 -1.24 40.65 9.98
CA ARG A 772 -2.55 40.00 10.08
C ARG A 772 -2.50 38.79 11.02
N PRO A 773 -3.52 38.60 11.87
CA PRO A 773 -3.60 37.41 12.72
C PRO A 773 -3.66 36.16 11.84
N ARG A 774 -2.73 35.23 12.07
CA ARG A 774 -2.72 33.93 11.38
C ARG A 774 -4.02 33.19 11.71
N VAL A 775 -4.77 32.77 10.68
CA VAL A 775 -5.87 31.83 10.87
C VAL A 775 -5.25 30.52 11.35
N PRO A 776 -5.62 30.00 12.54
CA PRO A 776 -5.04 28.77 13.03
C PRO A 776 -5.52 27.56 12.21
N ARG A 777 -4.59 26.65 11.91
CA ARG A 777 -4.90 25.34 11.32
C ARG A 777 -5.90 24.58 12.19
N ALA A 778 -6.89 23.95 11.56
CA ALA A 778 -7.87 23.13 12.27
C ALA A 778 -7.24 21.81 12.77
N SER A 779 -7.90 21.15 13.73
CA SER A 779 -7.48 19.81 14.16
C SER A 779 -7.60 18.82 13.01
N VAL A 780 -6.49 18.15 12.67
CA VAL A 780 -6.42 17.13 11.60
C VAL A 780 -7.42 16.01 11.87
N GLU A 781 -7.38 15.44 13.07
CA GLU A 781 -8.21 14.28 13.45
C GLU A 781 -9.71 14.59 13.36
N VAL A 782 -10.13 15.77 13.85
CA VAL A 782 -11.53 16.20 13.80
C VAL A 782 -11.94 16.48 12.36
N THR A 783 -11.10 17.18 11.60
CA THR A 783 -11.40 17.54 10.20
C THR A 783 -11.57 16.29 9.36
N ASP A 784 -10.64 15.35 9.47
CA ASP A 784 -10.69 14.11 8.70
C ASP A 784 -11.89 13.25 9.06
N ALA A 785 -12.24 13.13 10.35
CA ALA A 785 -13.44 12.40 10.77
C ALA A 785 -14.72 13.02 10.18
N GLU A 786 -14.83 14.35 10.22
CA GLU A 786 -16.01 15.07 9.71
C GLU A 786 -16.11 15.02 8.18
N LEU A 787 -14.99 15.14 7.45
CA LEU A 787 -14.95 15.02 5.99
C LEU A 787 -15.16 13.57 5.53
N ALA A 788 -14.67 12.58 6.28
CA ALA A 788 -14.95 11.15 6.04
C ALA A 788 -16.44 10.86 6.08
N ARG A 789 -17.12 11.35 7.12
CA ARG A 789 -18.57 11.19 7.29
C ARG A 789 -19.36 11.84 6.15
N ARG A 790 -18.81 12.91 5.54
CA ARG A 790 -19.44 13.71 4.47
C ARG A 790 -18.81 13.47 3.10
N ALA A 791 -18.16 12.34 2.89
CA ALA A 791 -17.46 12.01 1.64
C ALA A 791 -18.32 12.23 0.38
N HIS A 792 -19.62 11.96 0.46
CA HIS A 792 -20.55 12.09 -0.67
C HIS A 792 -21.13 13.50 -0.88
N TRP A 793 -20.92 14.43 0.07
CA TRP A 793 -21.45 15.80 0.04
C TRP A 793 -20.74 16.66 -1.00
N PRO A 794 -21.38 17.74 -1.49
CA PRO A 794 -20.66 18.80 -2.16
C PRO A 794 -19.54 19.36 -1.27
N LEU A 795 -18.37 19.62 -1.85
CA LEU A 795 -17.14 19.88 -1.10
C LEU A 795 -17.24 21.11 -0.19
N VAL A 796 -17.73 22.25 -0.69
CA VAL A 796 -17.76 23.51 0.09
C VAL A 796 -18.68 23.45 1.31
N PRO A 797 -19.93 22.97 1.23
CA PRO A 797 -20.76 22.75 2.43
C PRO A 797 -20.11 21.82 3.46
N ALA A 798 -19.44 20.74 3.01
CA ALA A 798 -18.76 19.83 3.92
C ALA A 798 -17.57 20.51 4.63
N VAL A 799 -16.72 21.22 3.89
CA VAL A 799 -15.57 21.96 4.42
C VAL A 799 -16.01 23.09 5.34
N ALA A 800 -17.04 23.86 4.98
CA ALA A 800 -17.52 24.99 5.77
C ALA A 800 -18.08 24.58 7.13
N VAL A 801 -18.65 23.37 7.23
CA VAL A 801 -19.12 22.79 8.50
C VAL A 801 -17.99 22.12 9.28
N ALA A 802 -17.07 21.44 8.61
CA ALA A 802 -15.93 20.78 9.27
C ALA A 802 -14.90 21.77 9.80
N VAL A 803 -14.69 22.89 9.10
CA VAL A 803 -13.73 23.95 9.43
C VAL A 803 -14.45 25.30 9.36
N GLU A 804 -15.02 25.73 10.49
CA GLU A 804 -15.85 26.95 10.56
C GLU A 804 -15.12 28.21 10.05
N SER A 805 -13.80 28.31 10.27
CA SER A 805 -12.98 29.44 9.80
C SER A 805 -12.91 29.55 8.27
N ALA A 806 -13.26 28.49 7.52
CA ALA A 806 -13.34 28.52 6.06
C ALA A 806 -14.68 29.06 5.54
N ALA A 807 -15.73 29.09 6.36
CA ALA A 807 -17.09 29.36 5.88
C ALA A 807 -17.28 30.76 5.29
N GLU A 808 -16.79 31.81 5.95
CA GLU A 808 -16.89 33.19 5.46
C GLU A 808 -16.02 33.43 4.21
N PRO A 809 -14.74 33.02 4.17
CA PRO A 809 -13.94 33.11 2.95
C PRO A 809 -14.52 32.37 1.74
N LEU A 810 -15.09 31.18 1.95
CA LEU A 810 -15.73 30.40 0.89
C LEU A 810 -17.02 31.06 0.37
N ALA A 811 -17.82 31.66 1.26
CA ALA A 811 -19.02 32.40 0.87
C ALA A 811 -18.67 33.64 0.02
N ASP A 812 -17.64 34.38 0.41
CA ASP A 812 -17.15 35.53 -0.36
C ASP A 812 -16.59 35.12 -1.73
N LEU A 813 -15.81 34.03 -1.76
CA LEU A 813 -15.26 33.49 -3.00
C LEU A 813 -16.38 33.07 -3.97
N LEU A 814 -17.44 32.43 -3.46
CA LEU A 814 -18.62 32.06 -4.25
C LEU A 814 -19.36 33.28 -4.80
N TRP A 815 -19.50 34.34 -4.00
CA TRP A 815 -20.17 35.55 -4.48
C TRP A 815 -19.42 36.20 -5.65
N ARG A 816 -18.08 36.20 -5.58
CA ARG A 816 -17.22 36.76 -6.61
C ARG A 816 -17.19 35.89 -7.88
N SER A 817 -17.17 34.57 -7.73
CA SER A 817 -17.22 33.68 -8.88
C SER A 817 -18.52 33.81 -9.66
N LEU A 818 -19.65 34.06 -8.98
CA LEU A 818 -20.94 34.36 -9.60
C LEU A 818 -20.96 35.72 -10.30
N ALA A 819 -20.07 36.65 -9.97
CA ALA A 819 -19.94 37.95 -10.62
C ALA A 819 -18.88 37.96 -11.75
N ASN A 820 -17.99 36.98 -11.79
CA ASN A 820 -16.92 36.91 -12.78
C ASN A 820 -17.39 36.17 -14.05
N ARG A 821 -17.19 36.80 -15.21
CA ARG A 821 -17.63 36.28 -16.52
C ARG A 821 -17.10 34.86 -16.81
N LEU A 822 -15.86 34.53 -16.43
CA LEU A 822 -15.22 33.26 -16.73
C LEU A 822 -15.71 32.11 -15.85
N SER A 823 -16.14 32.40 -14.62
CA SER A 823 -16.60 31.39 -13.65
C SER A 823 -18.10 31.39 -13.41
N HIS A 824 -18.84 32.39 -13.91
CA HIS A 824 -20.27 32.58 -13.62
C HIS A 824 -21.11 31.33 -13.94
N GLN A 825 -20.90 30.75 -15.12
CA GLN A 825 -21.66 29.57 -15.55
C GLN A 825 -21.41 28.38 -14.61
N ALA A 826 -20.15 27.98 -14.42
CA ALA A 826 -19.81 26.84 -13.57
C ALA A 826 -20.18 27.07 -12.09
N ALA A 827 -20.06 28.29 -11.57
CA ALA A 827 -20.50 28.61 -10.21
C ALA A 827 -22.03 28.51 -10.06
N THR A 828 -22.79 28.88 -11.09
CA THR A 828 -24.25 28.76 -11.14
C THR A 828 -24.69 27.29 -11.20
N GLU A 829 -24.03 26.47 -12.03
CA GLU A 829 -24.24 25.02 -12.12
C GLU A 829 -23.87 24.29 -10.82
N GLY A 830 -22.76 24.68 -10.18
CA GLY A 830 -22.34 24.17 -8.87
C GLY A 830 -23.38 24.44 -7.78
N LEU A 831 -23.86 25.70 -7.68
CA LEU A 831 -24.92 26.07 -6.74
C LEU A 831 -26.23 25.31 -7.01
N ALA A 832 -26.61 25.12 -8.27
CA ALA A 832 -27.78 24.31 -8.64
C ALA A 832 -27.61 22.84 -8.20
N THR A 833 -26.40 22.29 -8.33
CA THR A 833 -26.07 20.93 -7.87
C THR A 833 -26.17 20.81 -6.35
N TRP A 834 -25.73 21.81 -5.60
CA TRP A 834 -25.86 21.83 -4.15
C TRP A 834 -27.31 21.87 -3.69
N LEU A 835 -28.12 22.72 -4.32
CA LEU A 835 -29.55 22.80 -4.01
C LEU A 835 -30.25 21.46 -4.28
N ARG A 836 -29.94 20.80 -5.40
CA ARG A 836 -30.46 19.46 -5.72
C ARG A 836 -30.03 18.40 -4.70
N ALA A 837 -28.78 18.42 -4.27
CA ALA A 837 -28.29 17.54 -3.22
C ALA A 837 -29.03 17.77 -1.89
N ALA A 838 -29.28 19.03 -1.52
CA ALA A 838 -30.05 19.39 -0.33
C ALA A 838 -31.54 19.02 -0.43
N GLU A 839 -32.14 19.11 -1.61
CA GLU A 839 -33.51 18.64 -1.82
C GLU A 839 -33.60 17.13 -1.63
N ALA A 840 -32.68 16.37 -2.23
CA ALA A 840 -32.64 14.91 -2.09
C ALA A 840 -32.41 14.46 -0.63
N ASP A 841 -31.51 15.14 0.09
CA ASP A 841 -31.22 14.89 1.51
C ASP A 841 -32.38 15.26 2.45
N ALA A 842 -33.21 16.24 2.07
CA ALA A 842 -34.35 16.68 2.86
C ALA A 842 -35.62 15.81 2.67
N VAL A 843 -35.62 14.84 1.75
CA VAL A 843 -36.77 13.94 1.54
C VAL A 843 -36.83 12.86 2.62
N VAL A 844 -38.00 12.67 3.22
CA VAL A 844 -38.25 11.61 4.21
C VAL A 844 -38.42 10.26 3.50
N PRO A 845 -37.60 9.23 3.80
CA PRO A 845 -37.72 7.91 3.19
C PRO A 845 -39.05 7.21 3.52
N GLY A 846 -39.59 6.41 2.60
CA GLY A 846 -40.67 5.46 2.89
C GLY A 846 -42.11 5.99 2.83
N ARG A 847 -42.34 7.26 2.43
CA ARG A 847 -43.70 7.79 2.16
C ARG A 847 -43.95 7.96 0.65
N ALA A 848 -45.21 7.78 0.23
CA ALA A 848 -45.61 8.04 -1.16
C ALA A 848 -45.63 9.55 -1.43
N GLY A 849 -44.80 10.02 -2.37
CA GLY A 849 -44.59 11.44 -2.68
C GLY A 849 -43.34 12.03 -2.00
N ARG A 850 -42.86 13.17 -2.50
CA ARG A 850 -41.73 13.90 -1.89
C ARG A 850 -42.24 14.71 -0.69
N ILE A 851 -42.16 14.14 0.51
CA ILE A 851 -42.43 14.84 1.78
C ILE A 851 -41.09 15.23 2.39
N TYR A 852 -40.97 16.48 2.83
CA TYR A 852 -39.72 17.02 3.35
C TYR A 852 -39.67 17.03 4.88
N VAL A 853 -38.47 16.92 5.45
CA VAL A 853 -38.24 16.98 6.91
C VAL A 853 -38.79 18.27 7.54
N PHE A 854 -38.72 19.40 6.84
CA PHE A 854 -39.22 20.70 7.31
C PHE A 854 -40.75 20.85 7.24
N GLU A 855 -41.46 19.89 6.62
CA GLU A 855 -42.93 19.84 6.59
C GLU A 855 -43.49 18.95 7.72
N GLN A 856 -42.63 18.23 8.45
CA GLN A 856 -43.04 17.42 9.60
C GLN A 856 -43.32 18.31 10.82
N ALA A 857 -44.42 18.06 11.52
CA ALA A 857 -44.73 18.73 12.77
C ALA A 857 -43.71 18.34 13.85
N ALA A 858 -43.31 19.30 14.69
CA ALA A 858 -42.38 19.07 15.79
C ALA A 858 -42.92 17.97 16.74
N GLY A 859 -42.38 16.75 16.66
CA GLY A 859 -42.77 15.61 17.51
C GLY A 859 -42.80 14.23 16.83
N GLU A 860 -42.82 14.14 15.50
CA GLU A 860 -42.75 12.86 14.77
C GLU A 860 -41.28 12.50 14.43
N GLY A 861 -40.55 11.92 15.40
CA GLY A 861 -39.19 11.43 15.16
C GLY A 861 -39.18 10.09 14.39
N PRO A 862 -38.19 9.83 13.51
CA PRO A 862 -38.06 8.55 12.81
C PRO A 862 -37.76 7.42 13.81
N ALA A 863 -38.40 6.26 13.61
CA ALA A 863 -38.37 5.13 14.55
C ALA A 863 -37.13 4.22 14.44
N ASP A 864 -36.12 4.54 13.62
CA ASP A 864 -34.93 3.68 13.50
C ASP A 864 -33.63 4.47 13.35
N GLY A 865 -32.64 4.07 14.14
CA GLY A 865 -31.35 4.74 14.35
C GLY A 865 -30.26 4.39 13.32
N THR A 866 -30.61 4.06 12.08
CA THR A 866 -29.64 3.63 11.06
C THR A 866 -29.79 4.39 9.74
N ALA A 867 -29.37 5.66 9.74
CA ALA A 867 -28.83 6.49 8.64
C ALA A 867 -28.83 7.96 9.10
N GLY A 868 -27.96 8.82 8.54
CA GLY A 868 -27.79 10.23 8.95
C GLY A 868 -29.11 11.01 9.11
N ARG A 869 -29.12 12.04 9.98
CA ARG A 869 -30.33 12.84 10.20
C ARG A 869 -30.72 13.47 8.85
N PRO A 870 -31.93 13.26 8.32
CA PRO A 870 -32.29 13.80 7.02
C PRO A 870 -32.30 15.34 7.10
N GLY A 871 -31.82 16.00 6.04
CA GLY A 871 -31.72 17.46 5.93
C GLY A 871 -30.43 18.11 6.45
N GLU A 872 -29.38 17.34 6.76
CA GLU A 872 -28.08 17.89 7.17
C GLU A 872 -27.42 18.77 6.08
N ILE A 873 -27.49 18.39 4.79
CA ILE A 873 -26.97 19.21 3.67
C ILE A 873 -27.79 20.50 3.54
N LEU A 874 -29.12 20.40 3.67
CA LEU A 874 -30.01 21.56 3.64
C LEU A 874 -29.67 22.55 4.77
N GLN A 875 -29.48 22.06 5.99
CA GLN A 875 -29.09 22.90 7.13
C GLN A 875 -27.74 23.60 6.90
N ALA A 876 -26.74 22.87 6.39
CA ALA A 876 -25.44 23.44 6.07
C ALA A 876 -25.54 24.56 5.01
N LEU A 877 -26.33 24.35 3.95
CA LEU A 877 -26.55 25.37 2.91
C LEU A 877 -27.29 26.60 3.44
N LEU A 878 -28.35 26.41 4.23
CA LEU A 878 -29.11 27.52 4.83
C LEU A 878 -28.28 28.31 5.85
N TRP A 879 -27.26 27.68 6.44
CA TRP A 879 -26.29 28.36 7.30
C TRP A 879 -25.22 29.11 6.48
N LEU A 880 -24.78 28.56 5.35
CA LEU A 880 -23.72 29.14 4.52
C LEU A 880 -24.21 30.32 3.65
N LEU A 881 -25.32 30.16 2.93
CA LEU A 881 -25.81 31.14 1.94
C LEU A 881 -26.03 32.55 2.53
N PRO A 882 -26.59 32.73 3.75
CA PRO A 882 -26.75 34.06 4.34
C PRO A 882 -25.44 34.80 4.62
N ARG A 883 -24.29 34.10 4.62
CA ARG A 883 -22.97 34.72 4.80
C ARG A 883 -22.49 35.47 3.55
N MET A 884 -23.11 35.23 2.40
CA MET A 884 -22.85 35.98 1.17
C MET A 884 -23.48 37.37 1.16
N ILE A 885 -24.45 37.62 2.04
CA ILE A 885 -25.22 38.87 2.08
C ILE A 885 -24.48 39.90 2.93
N ARG A 886 -23.84 40.88 2.29
CA ARG A 886 -23.21 42.02 2.99
C ARG A 886 -24.11 43.25 3.02
N ASP A 887 -24.88 43.47 1.96
CA ASP A 887 -25.84 44.57 1.88
C ASP A 887 -27.22 44.14 1.33
N ARG A 888 -28.13 45.11 1.23
CA ARG A 888 -29.50 44.88 0.73
C ARG A 888 -29.53 44.46 -0.74
N ARG A 889 -28.58 44.94 -1.56
CA ARG A 889 -28.49 44.60 -3.00
C ARG A 889 -28.03 43.17 -3.18
N ASP A 890 -27.08 42.70 -2.38
CA ASP A 890 -26.65 41.31 -2.36
C ASP A 890 -27.80 40.37 -1.99
N ALA A 891 -28.62 40.76 -1.00
CA ALA A 891 -29.81 40.01 -0.62
C ALA A 891 -30.84 39.89 -1.75
N GLU A 892 -31.07 40.98 -2.50
CA GLU A 892 -32.00 41.00 -3.62
C GLU A 892 -31.48 40.17 -4.80
N ARG A 893 -30.18 40.30 -5.12
CA ARG A 893 -29.52 39.55 -6.19
C ARG A 893 -29.47 38.05 -5.91
N LEU A 894 -29.12 37.64 -4.68
CA LEU A 894 -29.11 36.23 -4.29
C LEU A 894 -30.52 35.62 -4.35
N ARG A 895 -31.55 36.34 -3.89
CA ARG A 895 -32.95 35.90 -4.01
C ARG A 895 -33.37 35.73 -5.47
N TRP A 896 -33.00 36.67 -6.34
CA TRP A 896 -33.31 36.58 -7.76
C TRP A 896 -32.63 35.37 -8.40
N LEU A 897 -31.35 35.15 -8.11
CA LEU A 897 -30.59 34.02 -8.63
C LEU A 897 -31.14 32.67 -8.15
N LEU A 898 -31.50 32.56 -6.86
CA LEU A 898 -32.12 31.35 -6.33
C LEU A 898 -33.48 31.05 -6.98
N ARG A 899 -34.32 32.07 -7.23
CA ARG A 899 -35.59 31.86 -7.96
C ARG A 899 -35.32 31.35 -9.38
N LEU A 900 -34.37 31.93 -10.08
CA LEU A 900 -34.02 31.54 -11.44
C LEU A 900 -33.49 30.10 -11.52
N LEU A 901 -32.66 29.68 -10.56
CA LEU A 901 -32.15 28.31 -10.48
C LEU A 901 -33.24 27.29 -10.15
N VAL A 902 -34.17 27.67 -9.27
CA VAL A 902 -35.29 26.81 -8.84
C VAL A 902 -36.32 26.63 -9.95
N ASP A 903 -36.60 27.68 -10.72
CA ASP A 903 -37.57 27.68 -11.81
C ASP A 903 -36.97 27.21 -13.16
N ALA A 904 -35.74 26.68 -13.15
CA ALA A 904 -35.04 26.24 -14.35
C ALA A 904 -35.74 25.02 -15.01
N PRO A 905 -36.04 25.07 -16.32
CA PRO A 905 -36.93 24.11 -16.99
C PRO A 905 -36.32 22.73 -17.24
N GLU A 906 -34.99 22.57 -17.18
CA GLU A 906 -34.34 21.29 -17.55
C GLU A 906 -34.41 20.23 -16.43
N GLU A 907 -34.44 20.63 -15.15
CA GLU A 907 -34.68 19.75 -13.98
C GLU A 907 -35.33 20.54 -12.82
N PRO A 908 -36.67 20.74 -12.80
CA PRO A 908 -37.31 21.62 -11.83
C PRO A 908 -37.30 21.04 -10.40
N MET A 909 -36.88 21.87 -9.44
CA MET A 909 -37.01 21.58 -8.01
C MET A 909 -38.48 21.69 -7.57
N THR A 910 -38.88 21.02 -6.49
CA THR A 910 -40.27 21.15 -6.03
C THR A 910 -40.57 22.57 -5.52
N ALA A 911 -41.77 23.05 -5.82
CA ALA A 911 -42.24 24.35 -5.34
C ALA A 911 -42.28 24.46 -3.80
N ALA A 912 -42.38 23.33 -3.08
CA ALA A 912 -42.32 23.29 -1.63
C ALA A 912 -40.91 23.60 -1.11
N PHE A 913 -39.90 22.89 -1.63
CA PHE A 913 -38.49 23.13 -1.31
C PHE A 913 -38.06 24.56 -1.65
N ALA A 914 -38.41 25.02 -2.85
CA ALA A 914 -38.21 26.38 -3.34
C ALA A 914 -38.66 27.45 -2.34
N ARG A 915 -39.92 27.35 -1.89
CA ARG A 915 -40.52 28.29 -0.94
C ARG A 915 -39.79 28.26 0.40
N HIS A 916 -39.40 27.08 0.87
CA HIS A 916 -38.68 26.93 2.13
C HIS A 916 -37.31 27.63 2.09
N VAL A 917 -36.49 27.39 1.06
CA VAL A 917 -35.18 28.03 0.91
C VAL A 917 -35.31 29.55 0.83
N VAL A 918 -36.24 30.06 0.01
CA VAL A 918 -36.47 31.51 -0.12
C VAL A 918 -36.96 32.13 1.20
N ALA A 919 -37.84 31.44 1.94
CA ALA A 919 -38.35 31.91 3.23
C ALA A 919 -37.26 31.95 4.31
N ALA A 920 -36.43 30.91 4.40
CA ALA A 920 -35.31 30.83 5.33
C ALA A 920 -34.30 31.97 5.09
N MET A 921 -33.97 32.26 3.83
CA MET A 921 -33.09 33.37 3.46
C MET A 921 -33.69 34.74 3.81
N ALA A 922 -35.02 34.92 3.66
CA ALA A 922 -35.71 36.16 4.04
C ALA A 922 -35.78 36.38 5.57
N ALA A 923 -35.74 35.29 6.36
CA ALA A 923 -35.65 35.38 7.82
C ALA A 923 -34.23 35.78 8.26
N ALA A 924 -33.20 35.16 7.68
CA ALA A 924 -31.80 35.45 8.00
C ALA A 924 -31.40 36.91 7.66
N GLY A 925 -31.90 37.45 6.54
CA GLY A 925 -31.64 38.85 6.14
C GLY A 925 -32.25 39.91 7.07
N ARG A 926 -33.32 39.58 7.82
CA ARG A 926 -33.95 40.49 8.80
C ARG A 926 -33.23 40.53 10.15
N GLY A 927 -32.54 39.46 10.52
CA GLY A 927 -31.78 39.38 11.78
C GLY A 927 -30.45 40.15 11.76
N ARG A 928 -29.83 40.33 10.58
CA ARG A 928 -28.55 41.07 10.44
C ARG A 928 -28.73 42.58 10.30
N SER A 929 -29.81 43.06 9.71
CA SER A 929 -30.11 44.50 9.62
C SER A 929 -30.43 45.14 10.98
N GLY A 930 -30.83 44.34 11.98
CA GLY A 930 -31.15 44.83 13.33
C GLY A 930 -29.92 45.14 14.21
N ARG A 931 -28.68 44.82 13.79
CA ARG A 931 -27.47 45.10 14.58
C ARG A 931 -26.73 46.39 14.18
N GLY A 932 -27.18 47.11 13.14
CA GLY A 932 -26.47 48.28 12.59
C GLY A 932 -27.22 49.61 12.69
N GLU A 933 -28.49 49.66 13.10
CA GLU A 933 -29.28 50.89 13.14
C GLU A 933 -29.47 51.48 14.56
N GLU A 934 -28.88 50.89 15.60
CA GLU A 934 -29.02 51.38 16.97
C GLU A 934 -27.90 52.30 17.48
N HIS A 935 -26.92 52.68 16.66
CA HIS A 935 -26.00 53.78 16.99
C HIS A 935 -25.93 54.77 15.81
N ARG A 936 -26.87 55.72 15.87
CA ARG A 936 -26.66 57.07 15.33
C ARG A 936 -25.81 57.88 16.31
#